data_AF-A0A0V1J3B1-F1
#
_entry.id   AF-A0A0V1J3B1-F1
#
_cell.length_a   1.000
_cell.length_b   1.000
_cell.length_c   1.000
_cell.angle_alpha   90.00
_cell.angle_beta   90.00
_cell.angle_gamma   90.00
#
_symmetry.space_group_name_H-M   'P 1'
#
loop_
_entity.id
_entity.type
_entity.pdbx_description
1 polymer ?
#
loop_
_entity_poly.entity_id
_entity_poly.type
_entity_poly.pdbx_seq_one_letter_code
_entity_poly.pdbx_strand_id
1 'polypeptide(L)'
;LIYIKFENKTGIMFAKCSTSIANSAESEYAYLLNQMVNRNGSINWKIRSELQAVLEQKILENPSVAVEECLELFYWNRCYKNCIDMYEKQKRKNELSSEWFSKSDKHFQDLQLFMYNGVLFLEDFMNRILNTSGLSIDWLDWHVADAFDYVSEKSFSSDVPVDVWHYLIQFCLIHIGDFHRKMLDYDLAERCYIQATKLCYKRGHAFNQLGILQMTSGHNIHALYFYTRAHCCEVSFTGAGVNLEHFYKLFIKQCLNLPNATGEQLFCNLQALLYLGDQVSRAETTMMSFLATLKRAISTGELNARHLVYMLVITFGSFWKIDKTCNVNVKSIDHLQDQLSFLKKLIIQFLQSFLVILLSCEEAQFSVVADAVYILVSWIQYQSPDFLLVNNFHKDQRHLSSMAKFLNSLQRNKQFHVDMLSNAVDEQPLPVDVSLLGFLPLDGTFSRFASTEEAETYTDLILLKRLVEYGKFVVRKVNDEQLFISNIVQCNNQQMLQFKSKYCSPLDQFKSSLEAEQNFEEISSIYISDTAGLINLENDLHGISADLASLPTPCAPKKFLSFEQSTLRNRDRWNFSNNSKQQAEEDSQAESCFDFDAFIRRLQNSSKQVMDFRTSAPTYAKQDGGRISESNFDSILQSSDSMRTLNLLEEAASVLPKTRKL
;
A
#
# COMPACT_ATOMS: atom_id res chain seq x y z
N LEU A 1 -23.32 -18.91 23.21
CA LEU A 1 -22.31 -19.32 24.21
C LEU A 1 -21.59 -20.56 23.68
N ILE A 2 -20.69 -20.39 22.70
CA ILE A 2 -19.85 -21.48 22.16
C ILE A 2 -18.46 -20.87 21.95
N TYR A 3 -17.45 -21.43 22.63
CA TYR A 3 -16.04 -21.07 22.48
C TYR A 3 -15.43 -21.90 21.34
N ILE A 4 -14.73 -21.26 20.41
CA ILE A 4 -13.80 -21.94 19.49
C ILE A 4 -12.37 -21.61 19.92
N LYS A 5 -11.69 -22.63 20.43
CA LYS A 5 -10.30 -22.60 20.89
C LYS A 5 -9.41 -22.93 19.69
N PHE A 6 -8.73 -21.93 19.13
CA PHE A 6 -7.64 -22.17 18.18
C PHE A 6 -6.36 -22.42 18.98
N GLU A 7 -5.83 -23.64 18.90
CA GLU A 7 -4.51 -23.99 19.40
C GLU A 7 -3.54 -23.98 18.22
N ASN A 8 -2.77 -22.90 18.07
CA ASN A 8 -1.53 -22.92 17.29
C ASN A 8 -0.36 -22.82 18.27
N LYS A 9 0.56 -23.78 18.19
CA LYS A 9 1.84 -23.73 18.92
C LYS A 9 2.76 -22.72 18.22
N THR A 10 3.57 -22.02 19.03
CA THR A 10 4.63 -21.08 18.60
C THR A 10 4.18 -19.99 17.63
N GLY A 11 3.42 -19.02 18.15
CA GLY A 11 3.16 -17.72 17.53
C GLY A 11 2.52 -16.80 18.57
N ILE A 12 3.06 -15.59 18.78
CA ILE A 12 2.63 -14.72 19.90
C ILE A 12 1.22 -14.20 19.64
N MET A 13 0.25 -14.62 20.46
CA MET A 13 -1.19 -14.45 20.21
C MET A 13 -1.72 -13.04 20.55
N PHE A 14 -1.48 -12.07 19.67
CA PHE A 14 -2.06 -10.72 19.76
C PHE A 14 -3.36 -10.56 18.95
N ALA A 15 -4.39 -11.34 19.27
CA ALA A 15 -5.71 -11.22 18.66
C ALA A 15 -6.86 -11.73 19.55
N LYS A 16 -6.98 -11.22 20.79
CA LYS A 16 -8.20 -11.26 21.62
C LYS A 16 -8.04 -10.35 22.84
N CYS A 17 -8.42 -9.06 22.71
CA CYS A 17 -8.71 -8.24 23.88
C CYS A 17 -9.84 -8.93 24.66
N SER A 18 -9.53 -9.54 25.81
CA SER A 18 -10.59 -10.08 26.65
C SER A 18 -11.36 -8.91 27.28
N THR A 19 -12.69 -9.00 27.31
CA THR A 19 -13.52 -7.96 27.94
C THR A 19 -13.18 -7.76 29.42
N SER A 20 -12.58 -8.75 30.08
CA SER A 20 -12.07 -8.66 31.45
C SER A 20 -10.92 -7.67 31.61
N ILE A 21 -10.00 -7.61 30.64
CA ILE A 21 -8.80 -6.74 30.74
C ILE A 21 -9.19 -5.28 30.46
N ALA A 22 -10.01 -5.04 29.43
CA ALA A 22 -10.55 -3.70 29.16
C ALA A 22 -11.32 -3.15 30.39
N ASN A 23 -12.15 -3.97 31.02
CA ASN A 23 -12.86 -3.60 32.25
C ASN A 23 -11.90 -3.31 33.43
N SER A 24 -10.76 -3.98 33.51
CA SER A 24 -9.74 -3.74 34.54
C SER A 24 -9.08 -2.37 34.37
N ALA A 25 -8.59 -2.06 33.16
CA ALA A 25 -8.01 -0.74 32.84
C ALA A 25 -9.05 0.40 32.96
N GLU A 26 -10.31 0.17 32.59
CA GLU A 26 -11.39 1.14 32.82
C GLU A 26 -11.66 1.40 34.30
N SER A 27 -11.53 0.38 35.15
CA SER A 27 -11.64 0.52 36.60
C SER A 27 -10.42 1.24 37.21
N GLU A 28 -9.21 0.93 36.74
CA GLU A 28 -7.96 1.56 37.20
C GLU A 28 -7.94 3.06 36.90
N TYR A 29 -8.37 3.46 35.69
CA TYR A 29 -8.34 4.86 35.24
C TYR A 29 -9.68 5.59 35.31
N ALA A 30 -10.70 5.01 35.98
CA ALA A 30 -12.06 5.55 36.03
C ALA A 30 -12.12 7.02 36.50
N TYR A 31 -11.28 7.40 37.46
CA TYR A 31 -11.19 8.78 37.97
C TYR A 31 -10.77 9.81 36.89
N LEU A 32 -9.80 9.45 36.03
CA LEU A 32 -9.35 10.29 34.93
C LEU A 32 -10.38 10.27 33.79
N LEU A 33 -10.88 9.09 33.42
CA LEU A 33 -11.90 8.94 32.37
C LEU A 33 -13.16 9.77 32.64
N ASN A 34 -13.65 9.79 33.88
CA ASN A 34 -14.83 10.57 34.28
C ASN A 34 -14.62 12.10 34.24
N GLN A 35 -13.37 12.57 34.19
CA GLN A 35 -13.02 14.00 34.11
C GLN A 35 -12.47 14.42 32.74
N MET A 36 -12.34 13.49 31.80
CA MET A 36 -11.76 13.74 30.48
C MET A 36 -12.63 14.65 29.59
N VAL A 37 -13.91 14.80 29.92
CA VAL A 37 -14.84 15.77 29.31
C VAL A 37 -15.31 16.75 30.38
N ASN A 38 -15.07 18.04 30.15
CA ASN A 38 -15.50 19.13 31.01
C ASN A 38 -17.03 19.28 31.00
N ARG A 39 -17.58 19.97 32.01
CA ARG A 39 -19.04 20.22 32.15
C ARG A 39 -19.69 20.94 30.96
N ASN A 40 -18.90 21.65 30.15
CA ASN A 40 -19.32 22.33 28.93
C ASN A 40 -19.28 21.43 27.66
N GLY A 41 -18.90 20.15 27.79
CA GLY A 41 -18.74 19.22 26.66
C GLY A 41 -17.43 19.36 25.87
N SER A 42 -16.46 20.16 26.35
CA SER A 42 -15.11 20.22 25.78
C SER A 42 -14.17 19.17 26.41
N ILE A 43 -13.06 18.86 25.74
CA ILE A 43 -12.03 17.99 26.30
C ILE A 43 -11.33 18.70 27.46
N ASN A 44 -11.03 17.97 28.53
CA ASN A 44 -10.09 18.41 29.56
C ASN A 44 -8.66 18.03 29.15
N TRP A 45 -7.93 19.00 28.60
CA TRP A 45 -6.58 18.78 28.07
C TRP A 45 -5.60 18.25 29.11
N LYS A 46 -5.61 18.83 30.32
CA LYS A 46 -4.75 18.43 31.42
C LYS A 46 -4.99 16.97 31.84
N ILE A 47 -6.24 16.59 32.10
CA ILE A 47 -6.60 15.22 32.51
C ILE A 47 -6.32 14.21 31.39
N ARG A 48 -6.59 14.58 30.12
CA ARG A 48 -6.24 13.74 28.96
C ARG A 48 -4.75 13.47 28.90
N SER A 49 -3.91 14.48 29.12
CA SER A 49 -2.45 14.32 29.03
C SER A 49 -1.81 13.71 30.28
N GLU A 50 -2.45 13.83 31.44
CA GLU A 50 -2.13 13.00 32.62
C GLU A 50 -2.38 11.51 32.32
N LEU A 51 -3.53 11.18 31.71
CA LEU A 51 -3.84 9.81 31.28
C LEU A 51 -2.87 9.31 30.19
N GLN A 52 -2.52 10.15 29.21
CA GLN A 52 -1.50 9.81 28.20
C GLN A 52 -0.17 9.46 28.88
N ALA A 53 0.35 10.32 29.76
CA ALA A 53 1.65 10.12 30.40
C ALA A 53 1.71 8.82 31.24
N VAL A 54 0.66 8.53 32.02
CA VAL A 54 0.58 7.31 32.83
C VAL A 54 0.52 6.04 31.96
N LEU A 55 -0.29 6.07 30.89
CA LEU A 55 -0.40 4.93 29.97
C LEU A 55 0.90 4.68 29.19
N GLU A 56 1.51 5.74 28.66
CA GLU A 56 2.78 5.65 27.92
C GLU A 56 3.92 5.16 28.82
N GLN A 57 3.98 5.61 30.07
CA GLN A 57 4.94 5.10 31.07
C GLN A 57 4.73 3.60 31.29
N LYS A 58 3.49 3.15 31.55
CA LYS A 58 3.17 1.73 31.77
C LYS A 58 3.49 0.86 30.55
N ILE A 59 3.30 1.37 29.33
CA ILE A 59 3.71 0.69 28.08
C ILE A 59 5.24 0.59 27.98
N LEU A 60 5.99 1.64 28.31
CA LEU A 60 7.45 1.65 28.21
C LEU A 60 8.12 0.80 29.31
N GLU A 61 7.53 0.72 30.50
CA GLU A 61 8.04 -0.10 31.62
C GLU A 61 7.88 -1.61 31.37
N ASN A 62 6.76 -2.05 30.79
CA ASN A 62 6.49 -3.47 30.53
C ASN A 62 5.83 -3.69 29.14
N PRO A 63 6.56 -3.50 28.02
CA PRO A 63 5.98 -3.49 26.67
C PRO A 63 5.24 -4.77 26.29
N SER A 64 5.82 -5.94 26.59
CA SER A 64 5.20 -7.23 26.27
C SER A 64 3.84 -7.38 26.98
N VAL A 65 3.79 -7.10 28.28
CA VAL A 65 2.56 -7.19 29.09
C VAL A 65 1.54 -6.15 28.62
N ALA A 66 1.98 -4.92 28.36
CA ALA A 66 1.11 -3.85 27.89
C ALA A 66 0.43 -4.20 26.55
N VAL A 67 1.15 -4.83 25.62
CA VAL A 67 0.59 -5.29 24.34
C VAL A 67 -0.27 -6.56 24.49
N GLU A 68 0.05 -7.46 25.44
CA GLU A 68 -0.83 -8.58 25.81
C GLU A 68 -2.17 -8.08 26.40
N GLU A 69 -2.13 -6.98 27.16
CA GLU A 69 -3.30 -6.32 27.73
C GLU A 69 -4.01 -5.36 26.74
N CYS A 70 -3.49 -5.17 25.52
CA CYS A 70 -3.96 -4.21 24.51
C CYS A 70 -4.01 -2.74 25.03
N LEU A 71 -3.08 -2.37 25.90
CA LEU A 71 -3.02 -1.06 26.56
C LEU A 71 -2.76 0.08 25.56
N GLU A 72 -2.06 -0.20 24.47
CA GLU A 72 -1.87 0.70 23.33
C GLU A 72 -3.20 0.99 22.61
N LEU A 73 -4.05 -0.02 22.40
CA LEU A 73 -5.40 0.18 21.86
C LEU A 73 -6.28 0.97 22.84
N PHE A 74 -6.16 0.73 24.15
CA PHE A 74 -6.85 1.53 25.17
C PHE A 74 -6.42 3.00 25.12
N TYR A 75 -5.10 3.25 25.08
CA TYR A 75 -4.49 4.57 24.92
C TYR A 75 -5.01 5.29 23.66
N TRP A 76 -4.98 4.65 22.48
CA TRP A 76 -5.54 5.23 21.25
C TRP A 76 -7.02 5.59 21.40
N ASN A 77 -7.83 4.63 21.85
CA ASN A 77 -9.28 4.80 21.89
C ASN A 77 -9.67 5.90 22.88
N ARG A 78 -9.08 5.92 24.09
CA ARG A 78 -9.44 6.86 25.16
C ARG A 78 -8.82 8.25 24.97
N CYS A 79 -7.54 8.35 24.60
CA CYS A 79 -6.84 9.63 24.51
C CYS A 79 -7.04 10.37 23.17
N TYR A 80 -7.45 9.67 22.11
CA TYR A 80 -7.58 10.25 20.77
C TYR A 80 -8.89 9.93 20.06
N LYS A 81 -9.20 8.65 19.79
CA LYS A 81 -10.34 8.29 18.93
C LYS A 81 -11.67 8.82 19.47
N ASN A 82 -11.96 8.60 20.75
CA ASN A 82 -13.19 9.10 21.38
C ASN A 82 -13.29 10.63 21.36
N CYS A 83 -12.15 11.32 21.43
CA CYS A 83 -12.06 12.78 21.34
C CYS A 83 -12.37 13.27 19.92
N ILE A 84 -11.80 12.63 18.90
CA ILE A 84 -12.10 12.89 17.47
C ILE A 84 -13.59 12.63 17.19
N ASP A 85 -14.10 11.47 17.59
CA ASP A 85 -15.51 11.10 17.42
C ASP A 85 -16.46 12.10 18.10
N MET A 86 -16.05 12.74 19.19
CA MET A 86 -16.81 13.80 19.86
C MET A 86 -16.86 15.08 19.03
N TYR A 87 -15.72 15.58 18.54
CA TYR A 87 -15.66 16.74 17.67
C TYR A 87 -16.41 16.51 16.34
N GLU A 88 -16.28 15.34 15.72
CA GLU A 88 -17.01 14.98 14.49
C GLU A 88 -18.54 14.87 14.69
N LYS A 89 -18.99 14.53 15.91
CA LYS A 89 -20.42 14.59 16.28
C LYS A 89 -20.88 16.03 16.52
N GLN A 90 -20.02 16.90 17.06
CA GLN A 90 -20.32 18.33 17.23
C GLN A 90 -20.44 19.03 15.87
N LYS A 91 -19.48 18.80 14.95
CA LYS A 91 -19.51 19.33 13.57
C LYS A 91 -20.84 19.03 12.85
N ARG A 92 -21.24 17.75 12.81
CA ARG A 92 -22.49 17.30 12.15
C ARG A 92 -23.77 17.88 12.75
N LYS A 93 -23.78 18.22 14.05
CA LYS A 93 -24.93 18.90 14.67
C LYS A 93 -25.04 20.35 14.23
N ASN A 94 -23.91 21.02 14.05
CA ASN A 94 -23.86 22.44 13.66
C ASN A 94 -24.16 22.63 12.17
N GLU A 95 -23.79 21.67 11.31
CA GLU A 95 -24.17 21.60 9.88
C GLU A 95 -25.70 21.54 9.65
N LEU A 96 -26.47 21.10 10.64
CA LEU A 96 -27.94 21.06 10.61
C LEU A 96 -28.61 22.31 11.23
N SER A 97 -27.82 23.33 11.59
CA SER A 97 -28.30 24.55 12.25
C SER A 97 -28.05 25.80 11.40
N SER A 98 -28.97 26.78 11.46
CA SER A 98 -28.88 28.02 10.66
C SER A 98 -27.82 29.02 11.15
N GLU A 99 -27.21 28.80 12.32
CA GLU A 99 -26.07 29.60 12.84
C GLU A 99 -24.71 29.07 12.33
N TRP A 100 -24.68 28.57 11.10
CA TRP A 100 -23.56 27.78 10.57
C TRP A 100 -22.22 28.53 10.53
N PHE A 101 -22.23 29.82 10.16
CA PHE A 101 -21.01 30.54 9.76
C PHE A 101 -20.04 30.92 10.89
N SER A 102 -20.48 31.06 12.16
CA SER A 102 -19.59 31.51 13.25
C SER A 102 -19.18 30.42 14.24
N LYS A 103 -20.00 29.36 14.39
CA LYS A 103 -19.72 28.23 15.30
C LYS A 103 -18.98 27.08 14.61
N SER A 104 -19.06 26.95 13.29
CA SER A 104 -18.36 25.88 12.56
C SER A 104 -16.84 26.08 12.57
N ASP A 105 -16.36 27.30 12.31
CA ASP A 105 -14.94 27.64 12.28
C ASP A 105 -14.21 27.32 13.58
N LYS A 106 -14.76 27.70 14.74
CA LYS A 106 -14.11 27.44 16.03
C LYS A 106 -13.98 25.95 16.34
N HIS A 107 -15.03 25.16 16.14
CA HIS A 107 -14.97 23.71 16.35
C HIS A 107 -14.07 23.00 15.32
N PHE A 108 -13.94 23.55 14.11
CA PHE A 108 -13.02 23.06 13.10
C PHE A 108 -11.56 23.36 13.48
N GLN A 109 -11.26 24.56 13.95
CA GLN A 109 -9.94 24.96 14.47
C GLN A 109 -9.55 24.12 15.71
N ASP A 110 -10.46 23.93 16.67
CA ASP A 110 -10.25 23.08 17.85
C ASP A 110 -9.90 21.64 17.45
N LEU A 111 -10.60 21.08 16.44
CA LEU A 111 -10.33 19.74 15.91
C LEU A 111 -9.00 19.68 15.15
N GLN A 112 -8.66 20.69 14.33
CA GLN A 112 -7.36 20.74 13.66
C GLN A 112 -6.21 20.81 14.66
N LEU A 113 -6.28 21.69 15.66
CA LEU A 113 -5.33 21.78 16.76
C LEU A 113 -5.20 20.44 17.50
N PHE A 114 -6.33 19.75 17.73
CA PHE A 114 -6.33 18.41 18.33
C PHE A 114 -5.58 17.38 17.48
N MET A 115 -5.75 17.40 16.15
CA MET A 115 -5.06 16.47 15.25
C MET A 115 -3.56 16.78 15.18
N TYR A 116 -3.15 18.04 15.08
CA TYR A 116 -1.72 18.43 15.10
C TYR A 116 -1.03 18.06 16.42
N ASN A 117 -1.66 18.36 17.56
CA ASN A 117 -1.16 17.92 18.86
C ASN A 117 -1.10 16.39 18.94
N GLY A 118 -2.10 15.70 18.38
CA GLY A 118 -2.15 14.24 18.30
C GLY A 118 -0.95 13.62 17.57
N VAL A 119 -0.56 14.19 16.43
CA VAL A 119 0.67 13.80 15.71
C VAL A 119 1.90 14.03 16.60
N LEU A 120 2.06 15.23 17.17
CA LEU A 120 3.23 15.56 18.01
C LEU A 120 3.38 14.67 19.25
N PHE A 121 2.28 14.27 19.90
CA PHE A 121 2.33 13.33 21.03
C PHE A 121 2.71 11.91 20.60
N LEU A 122 2.23 11.45 19.43
CA LEU A 122 2.61 10.13 18.89
C LEU A 122 4.06 10.12 18.37
N GLU A 123 4.56 11.21 17.79
CA GLU A 123 5.98 11.37 17.43
C GLU A 123 6.88 11.31 18.68
N ASP A 124 6.52 12.03 19.75
CA ASP A 124 7.27 12.00 21.01
C ASP A 124 7.23 10.63 21.69
N PHE A 125 6.07 9.96 21.69
CA PHE A 125 5.94 8.60 22.21
C PHE A 125 6.76 7.59 21.38
N MET A 126 6.74 7.69 20.04
CA MET A 126 7.57 6.87 19.16
C MET A 126 9.07 7.10 19.41
N ASN A 127 9.50 8.35 19.58
CA ASN A 127 10.87 8.68 19.97
C ASN A 127 11.25 8.07 21.33
N ARG A 128 10.35 8.07 22.32
CA ARG A 128 10.58 7.39 23.60
C ARG A 128 10.69 5.88 23.43
N ILE A 129 9.85 5.25 22.60
CA ILE A 129 9.96 3.83 22.25
C ILE A 129 11.34 3.52 21.63
N LEU A 130 11.81 4.31 20.66
CA LEU A 130 13.12 4.14 20.04
C LEU A 130 14.27 4.29 21.06
N ASN A 131 14.22 5.32 21.90
CA ASN A 131 15.22 5.55 22.95
C ASN A 131 15.25 4.42 24.00
N THR A 132 14.09 3.88 24.41
CA THR A 132 14.00 2.79 25.39
C THR A 132 14.40 1.43 24.80
N SER A 133 14.05 1.17 23.54
CA SER A 133 14.39 -0.08 22.85
C SER A 133 15.84 -0.13 22.35
N GLY A 134 16.47 1.02 22.10
CA GLY A 134 17.77 1.12 21.43
C GLY A 134 17.70 0.93 19.91
N LEU A 135 16.50 0.83 19.33
CA LEU A 135 16.30 0.75 17.88
C LEU A 135 16.70 2.07 17.22
N SER A 136 17.59 1.98 16.22
CA SER A 136 17.92 3.08 15.31
C SER A 136 17.06 2.95 14.06
N ILE A 137 15.95 3.68 14.01
CA ILE A 137 15.10 3.81 12.82
C ILE A 137 15.10 5.27 12.39
N ASP A 138 15.51 5.55 11.15
CA ASP A 138 15.48 6.91 10.60
C ASP A 138 14.07 7.28 10.07
N TRP A 139 13.08 7.21 10.96
CA TRP A 139 11.70 7.55 10.63
C TRP A 139 11.52 9.05 10.32
N LEU A 140 12.51 9.87 10.69
CA LEU A 140 12.46 11.33 10.58
C LEU A 140 12.65 11.80 9.13
N ASP A 141 13.35 11.02 8.30
CA ASP A 141 13.60 11.36 6.89
C ASP A 141 12.47 10.85 5.97
N TRP A 142 11.21 11.12 6.36
CA TRP A 142 9.99 10.75 5.61
C TRP A 142 9.95 11.28 4.16
N HIS A 143 10.83 12.22 3.82
CA HIS A 143 11.02 12.74 2.47
C HIS A 143 11.67 11.70 1.52
N VAL A 144 12.27 10.63 2.05
CA VAL A 144 12.90 9.54 1.30
C VAL A 144 12.03 8.28 1.43
N ALA A 145 11.65 7.68 0.30
CA ALA A 145 10.82 6.47 0.29
C ALA A 145 11.49 5.26 1.00
N ASP A 146 12.81 5.32 1.10
CA ASP A 146 13.71 4.26 1.55
C ASP A 146 14.34 4.54 2.94
N ALA A 147 13.75 5.45 3.73
CA ALA A 147 14.18 5.80 5.09
C ALA A 147 14.12 4.65 6.14
N PHE A 148 13.82 3.42 5.71
CA PHE A 148 13.88 2.19 6.51
C PHE A 148 15.00 1.25 6.07
N ASP A 149 15.91 1.69 5.20
CA ASP A 149 17.19 1.01 5.02
C ASP A 149 17.96 1.02 6.34
N TYR A 150 18.27 -0.19 6.82
CA TYR A 150 19.15 -0.46 7.95
C TYR A 150 18.59 -0.13 9.36
N VAL A 151 17.75 -1.04 9.88
CA VAL A 151 17.68 -1.27 11.33
C VAL A 151 19.03 -1.84 11.77
N SER A 152 19.95 -0.95 12.18
CA SER A 152 21.22 -1.38 12.75
C SER A 152 20.96 -2.01 14.12
N GLU A 153 20.98 -3.35 14.20
CA GLU A 153 20.96 -4.12 15.44
C GLU A 153 22.23 -3.89 16.28
N LYS A 154 22.41 -2.67 16.80
CA LYS A 154 23.48 -2.34 17.74
C LYS A 154 23.18 -2.97 19.08
N SER A 155 23.63 -4.23 19.23
CA SER A 155 23.71 -4.97 20.49
C SER A 155 22.45 -4.83 21.35
N PHE A 156 21.33 -5.38 20.86
CA PHE A 156 20.07 -5.39 21.60
C PHE A 156 20.26 -6.09 22.95
N SER A 157 20.11 -5.34 24.05
CA SER A 157 20.29 -5.84 25.43
C SER A 157 18.98 -5.81 26.23
N SER A 158 17.84 -5.97 25.54
CA SER A 158 16.51 -5.97 26.14
C SER A 158 15.96 -7.41 26.19
N ASP A 159 15.37 -7.79 27.32
CA ASP A 159 14.62 -9.05 27.46
C ASP A 159 13.28 -9.02 26.68
N VAL A 160 12.89 -7.87 26.14
CA VAL A 160 11.67 -7.68 25.34
C VAL A 160 11.95 -8.04 23.87
N PRO A 161 11.14 -8.93 23.25
CA PRO A 161 11.32 -9.30 21.84
C PRO A 161 11.21 -8.09 20.90
N VAL A 162 12.13 -8.00 19.93
CA VAL A 162 12.19 -6.90 18.93
C VAL A 162 10.85 -6.69 18.22
N ASP A 163 10.12 -7.77 17.90
CA ASP A 163 8.77 -7.72 17.30
C ASP A 163 7.73 -6.91 18.10
N VAL A 164 7.87 -6.84 19.44
CA VAL A 164 6.99 -6.02 20.30
C VAL A 164 7.28 -4.53 20.10
N TRP A 165 8.56 -4.17 20.00
CA TRP A 165 8.98 -2.79 19.74
C TRP A 165 8.60 -2.35 18.33
N HIS A 166 8.85 -3.18 17.30
CA HIS A 166 8.39 -2.94 15.94
C HIS A 166 6.87 -2.76 15.88
N TYR A 167 6.09 -3.57 16.62
CA TYR A 167 4.64 -3.40 16.70
C TYR A 167 4.21 -2.05 17.32
N LEU A 168 4.83 -1.62 18.42
CA LEU A 168 4.48 -0.33 19.05
C LEU A 168 4.83 0.88 18.16
N ILE A 169 5.93 0.80 17.42
CA ILE A 169 6.32 1.82 16.43
C ILE A 169 5.34 1.79 15.23
N GLN A 170 4.97 0.60 14.73
CA GLN A 170 3.94 0.44 13.69
C GLN A 170 2.60 1.05 14.12
N PHE A 171 2.17 0.80 15.36
CA PHE A 171 0.97 1.36 15.94
C PHE A 171 1.00 2.91 15.92
N CYS A 172 2.12 3.52 16.31
CA CYS A 172 2.29 4.97 16.26
C CYS A 172 2.22 5.50 14.82
N LEU A 173 2.94 4.88 13.87
CA LEU A 173 2.93 5.25 12.45
C LEU A 173 1.52 5.19 11.84
N ILE A 174 0.75 4.14 12.11
CA ILE A 174 -0.63 4.01 11.63
C ILE A 174 -1.50 5.15 12.17
N HIS A 175 -1.38 5.49 13.44
CA HIS A 175 -2.24 6.52 14.04
C HIS A 175 -1.81 7.96 13.72
N ILE A 176 -0.52 8.20 13.44
CA ILE A 176 -0.07 9.43 12.78
C ILE A 176 -0.66 9.52 11.37
N GLY A 177 -0.64 8.43 10.59
CA GLY A 177 -1.31 8.37 9.29
C GLY A 177 -2.83 8.58 9.36
N ASP A 178 -3.49 8.12 10.43
CA ASP A 178 -4.92 8.35 10.65
C ASP A 178 -5.22 9.85 10.87
N PHE A 179 -4.35 10.57 11.57
CA PHE A 179 -4.43 12.03 11.74
C PHE A 179 -4.23 12.75 10.41
N HIS A 180 -3.15 12.45 9.67
CA HIS A 180 -2.91 13.08 8.36
C HIS A 180 -4.08 12.86 7.38
N ARG A 181 -4.63 11.64 7.31
CA ARG A 181 -5.81 11.35 6.49
C ARG A 181 -7.03 12.16 6.90
N LYS A 182 -7.25 12.40 8.20
CA LYS A 182 -8.35 13.25 8.70
C LYS A 182 -8.10 14.74 8.46
N MET A 183 -6.84 15.17 8.40
CA MET A 183 -6.41 16.50 7.96
C MET A 183 -6.41 16.68 6.43
N LEU A 184 -6.78 15.64 5.67
CA LEU A 184 -6.76 15.57 4.21
C LEU A 184 -5.35 15.62 3.58
N ASP A 185 -4.31 15.40 4.40
CA ASP A 185 -2.94 15.18 3.94
C ASP A 185 -2.76 13.70 3.59
N TYR A 186 -3.26 13.32 2.42
CA TYR A 186 -3.22 11.94 1.95
C TYR A 186 -1.79 11.47 1.63
N ASP A 187 -0.90 12.39 1.24
CA ASP A 187 0.48 12.11 0.91
C ASP A 187 1.29 11.70 2.15
N LEU A 188 1.18 12.43 3.26
CA LEU A 188 1.79 12.01 4.53
C LEU A 188 1.11 10.77 5.11
N ALA A 189 -0.21 10.65 4.97
CA ALA A 189 -0.92 9.45 5.43
C ALA A 189 -0.44 8.19 4.70
N GLU A 190 -0.35 8.22 3.37
CA GLU A 190 0.16 7.10 2.58
C GLU A 190 1.60 6.74 2.96
N ARG A 191 2.50 7.72 3.08
CA ARG A 191 3.88 7.48 3.53
C ARG A 191 3.92 6.78 4.90
N CYS A 192 3.16 7.28 5.88
CA CYS A 192 3.09 6.68 7.21
C CYS A 192 2.63 5.21 7.16
N TYR A 193 1.59 4.90 6.37
CA TYR A 193 1.10 3.53 6.24
C TYR A 193 2.07 2.63 5.45
N ILE A 194 2.74 3.13 4.41
CA ILE A 194 3.77 2.37 3.67
C ILE A 194 4.91 1.98 4.62
N GLN A 195 5.45 2.92 5.40
CA GLN A 195 6.50 2.61 6.37
C GLN A 195 6.00 1.64 7.45
N ALA A 196 4.75 1.79 7.91
CA ALA A 196 4.13 0.80 8.80
C ALA A 196 4.03 -0.60 8.17
N THR A 197 3.81 -0.74 6.85
CA THR A 197 3.83 -2.06 6.18
C THR A 197 5.24 -2.64 6.05
N LYS A 198 6.28 -1.81 5.81
CA LYS A 198 7.67 -2.28 5.82
C LYS A 198 8.05 -2.83 7.20
N LEU A 199 7.66 -2.14 8.27
CA LEU A 199 8.05 -2.48 9.65
C LEU A 199 7.40 -3.77 10.19
N CYS A 200 6.10 -3.99 10.00
CA CYS A 200 5.45 -5.27 10.35
C CYS A 200 4.47 -5.75 9.27
N TYR A 201 5.01 -6.30 8.19
CA TYR A 201 4.27 -6.87 7.05
C TYR A 201 3.30 -8.02 7.41
N LYS A 202 3.46 -8.65 8.59
CA LYS A 202 2.60 -9.73 9.11
C LYS A 202 1.21 -9.27 9.58
N ARG A 203 0.99 -7.95 9.76
CA ARG A 203 -0.22 -7.38 10.37
C ARG A 203 -1.06 -6.59 9.37
N GLY A 204 -2.36 -6.88 9.30
CA GLY A 204 -3.25 -6.33 8.27
C GLY A 204 -3.67 -4.87 8.43
N HIS A 205 -3.36 -4.23 9.57
CA HIS A 205 -3.93 -2.91 9.91
C HIS A 205 -3.46 -1.81 8.94
N ALA A 206 -2.15 -1.65 8.73
CA ALA A 206 -1.62 -0.64 7.81
C ALA A 206 -2.12 -0.84 6.36
N PHE A 207 -2.15 -2.09 5.89
CA PHE A 207 -2.73 -2.44 4.59
C PHE A 207 -4.21 -2.04 4.48
N ASN A 208 -5.04 -2.23 5.52
CA ASN A 208 -6.43 -1.78 5.49
C ASN A 208 -6.54 -0.26 5.32
N GLN A 209 -5.65 0.52 5.97
CA GLN A 209 -5.68 1.97 5.86
C GLN A 209 -5.25 2.47 4.47
N LEU A 210 -4.27 1.81 3.84
CA LEU A 210 -3.93 2.04 2.43
C LEU A 210 -5.10 1.70 1.49
N GLY A 211 -5.83 0.61 1.77
CA GLY A 211 -7.05 0.26 1.04
C GLY A 211 -8.12 1.36 1.08
N ILE A 212 -8.28 2.04 2.22
CA ILE A 212 -9.20 3.18 2.38
C ILE A 212 -8.75 4.39 1.55
N LEU A 213 -7.45 4.73 1.57
CA LEU A 213 -6.90 5.83 0.76
C LEU A 213 -7.12 5.59 -0.73
N GLN A 214 -6.66 4.44 -1.22
CA GLN A 214 -6.71 4.10 -2.64
C GLN A 214 -8.15 3.99 -3.17
N MET A 215 -9.08 3.48 -2.37
CA MET A 215 -10.51 3.45 -2.72
C MET A 215 -11.11 4.86 -2.80
N THR A 216 -10.73 5.75 -1.88
CA THR A 216 -11.17 7.15 -1.87
C THR A 216 -10.65 7.92 -3.08
N SER A 217 -9.45 7.57 -3.56
CA SER A 217 -8.85 8.10 -4.79
C SER A 217 -9.38 7.44 -6.09
N GLY A 218 -10.24 6.42 -6.00
CA GLY A 218 -10.79 5.71 -7.15
C GLY A 218 -9.90 4.65 -7.79
N HIS A 219 -8.76 4.31 -7.19
CA HIS A 219 -7.81 3.30 -7.67
C HIS A 219 -8.26 1.89 -7.23
N ASN A 220 -9.22 1.31 -7.95
CA ASN A 220 -9.93 0.08 -7.50
C ASN A 220 -9.00 -1.12 -7.37
N ILE A 221 -8.10 -1.36 -8.33
CA ILE A 221 -7.11 -2.45 -8.24
C ILE A 221 -6.19 -2.27 -7.03
N HIS A 222 -5.70 -1.06 -6.77
CA HIS A 222 -4.81 -0.77 -5.63
C HIS A 222 -5.54 -1.00 -4.30
N ALA A 223 -6.79 -0.54 -4.18
CA ALA A 223 -7.60 -0.74 -3.00
C ALA A 223 -7.92 -2.22 -2.74
N LEU A 224 -8.31 -2.98 -3.77
CA LEU A 224 -8.56 -4.41 -3.66
C LEU A 224 -7.29 -5.18 -3.25
N TYR A 225 -6.13 -4.82 -3.82
CA TYR A 225 -4.84 -5.38 -3.43
C TYR A 225 -4.56 -5.16 -1.95
N PHE A 226 -4.68 -3.93 -1.46
CA PHE A 226 -4.42 -3.59 -0.07
C PHE A 226 -5.40 -4.24 0.90
N TYR A 227 -6.71 -4.27 0.60
CA TYR A 227 -7.67 -5.01 1.42
C TYR A 227 -7.43 -6.54 1.39
N THR A 228 -6.94 -7.07 0.26
CA THR A 228 -6.55 -8.49 0.16
C THR A 228 -5.33 -8.80 1.01
N ARG A 229 -4.28 -7.96 0.99
CA ARG A 229 -3.13 -8.06 1.90
C ARG A 229 -3.56 -7.97 3.37
N ALA A 230 -4.47 -7.03 3.69
CA ALA A 230 -5.02 -6.86 5.03
C ALA A 230 -5.82 -8.08 5.52
N HIS A 231 -6.49 -8.80 4.62
CA HIS A 231 -7.26 -9.99 4.94
C HIS A 231 -6.40 -11.27 5.01
N CYS A 232 -5.42 -11.41 4.12
CA CYS A 232 -4.64 -12.64 3.89
C CYS A 232 -3.21 -12.57 4.46
N CYS A 233 -3.04 -11.98 5.65
CA CYS A 233 -1.82 -11.99 6.44
C CYS A 233 -2.00 -12.76 7.76
N GLU A 234 -0.90 -13.01 8.48
CA GLU A 234 -0.86 -13.76 9.74
C GLU A 234 -1.82 -13.18 10.78
N VAL A 235 -1.76 -11.86 11.01
CA VAL A 235 -2.69 -11.11 11.87
C VAL A 235 -3.64 -10.31 10.99
N SER A 236 -4.63 -11.01 10.42
CA SER A 236 -5.69 -10.45 9.56
C SER A 236 -6.45 -9.31 10.24
N PHE A 237 -6.69 -8.21 9.52
CA PHE A 237 -7.52 -7.12 10.02
C PHE A 237 -9.01 -7.48 9.91
N THR A 238 -9.72 -7.50 11.04
CA THR A 238 -11.11 -8.01 11.13
C THR A 238 -12.09 -7.28 10.21
N GLY A 239 -11.89 -5.99 9.95
CA GLY A 239 -12.72 -5.21 9.02
C GLY A 239 -12.43 -5.45 7.53
N ALA A 240 -11.28 -6.02 7.17
CA ALA A 240 -10.84 -6.08 5.77
C ALA A 240 -11.75 -6.97 4.91
N GLY A 241 -12.21 -8.11 5.45
CA GLY A 241 -13.16 -8.99 4.75
C GLY A 241 -14.52 -8.33 4.50
N VAL A 242 -15.01 -7.53 5.46
CA VAL A 242 -16.26 -6.76 5.32
C VAL A 242 -16.10 -5.65 4.28
N ASN A 243 -14.96 -4.96 4.27
CA ASN A 243 -14.64 -3.95 3.27
C ASN A 243 -14.61 -4.58 1.86
N LEU A 244 -13.88 -5.69 1.66
CA LEU A 244 -13.88 -6.43 0.39
C LEU A 244 -15.30 -6.79 -0.06
N GLU A 245 -16.11 -7.39 0.80
CA GLU A 245 -17.49 -7.75 0.44
C GLU A 245 -18.36 -6.54 0.07
N HIS A 246 -18.19 -5.41 0.76
CA HIS A 246 -18.91 -4.17 0.44
C HIS A 246 -18.55 -3.68 -0.96
N PHE A 247 -17.26 -3.55 -1.28
CA PHE A 247 -16.82 -3.06 -2.59
C PHE A 247 -17.13 -4.04 -3.73
N TYR A 248 -16.98 -5.36 -3.51
CA TYR A 248 -17.39 -6.35 -4.49
C TYR A 248 -18.91 -6.29 -4.79
N LYS A 249 -19.76 -6.07 -3.77
CA LYS A 249 -21.21 -5.84 -3.97
C LYS A 249 -21.49 -4.55 -4.76
N LEU A 250 -20.66 -3.51 -4.62
CA LEU A 250 -20.75 -2.29 -5.44
C LEU A 250 -20.33 -2.53 -6.90
N PHE A 251 -19.21 -3.22 -7.15
CA PHE A 251 -18.73 -3.52 -8.51
C PHE A 251 -19.68 -4.41 -9.31
N ILE A 252 -20.38 -5.37 -8.67
CA ILE A 252 -21.43 -6.16 -9.33
C ILE A 252 -22.60 -5.27 -9.77
N LYS A 253 -23.02 -4.30 -8.94
CA LYS A 253 -24.09 -3.35 -9.26
C LYS A 253 -23.71 -2.38 -10.37
N GLN A 254 -22.49 -1.83 -10.34
CA GLN A 254 -22.01 -0.88 -11.34
C GLN A 254 -21.85 -1.51 -12.72
N CYS A 255 -21.31 -2.73 -12.80
CA CYS A 255 -21.05 -3.41 -14.07
C CYS A 255 -22.33 -3.77 -14.86
N LEU A 256 -23.50 -3.86 -14.21
CA LEU A 256 -24.78 -4.05 -14.91
C LEU A 256 -25.14 -2.88 -15.84
N ASN A 257 -24.54 -1.70 -15.64
CA ASN A 257 -24.92 -0.45 -16.30
C ASN A 257 -23.83 0.07 -17.27
N LEU A 258 -22.79 -0.72 -17.56
CA LEU A 258 -21.61 -0.29 -18.33
C LEU A 258 -21.47 -1.10 -19.63
N PRO A 259 -22.00 -0.63 -20.78
CA PRO A 259 -21.84 -1.32 -22.06
C PRO A 259 -20.40 -1.32 -22.59
N ASN A 260 -19.56 -0.39 -22.12
CA ASN A 260 -18.15 -0.22 -22.52
C ASN A 260 -17.22 -0.26 -21.28
N ALA A 261 -17.24 -1.35 -20.53
CA ALA A 261 -16.39 -1.51 -19.34
C ALA A 261 -14.88 -1.57 -19.70
N THR A 262 -14.05 -0.87 -18.92
CA THR A 262 -12.57 -0.89 -19.08
C THR A 262 -11.95 -2.22 -18.64
N GLY A 263 -10.68 -2.46 -18.97
CA GLY A 263 -9.95 -3.65 -18.51
C GLY A 263 -9.94 -3.77 -16.98
N GLU A 264 -9.68 -2.67 -16.27
CA GLU A 264 -9.79 -2.61 -14.80
C GLU A 264 -11.21 -2.93 -14.30
N GLN A 265 -12.25 -2.35 -14.87
CA GLN A 265 -13.64 -2.59 -14.44
C GLN A 265 -14.06 -4.06 -14.64
N LEU A 266 -13.67 -4.66 -15.77
CA LEU A 266 -13.91 -6.08 -16.04
C LEU A 266 -13.15 -6.97 -15.04
N PHE A 267 -11.90 -6.64 -14.71
CA PHE A 267 -11.14 -7.36 -13.68
C PHE A 267 -11.77 -7.24 -12.29
N CYS A 268 -12.11 -6.03 -11.83
CA CYS A 268 -12.76 -5.81 -10.54
C CYS A 268 -14.12 -6.51 -10.45
N ASN A 269 -14.89 -6.54 -11.54
CA ASN A 269 -16.15 -7.29 -11.59
C ASN A 269 -15.94 -8.81 -11.56
N LEU A 270 -14.96 -9.33 -12.31
CA LEU A 270 -14.59 -10.74 -12.27
C LEU A 270 -14.22 -11.18 -10.84
N GLN A 271 -13.34 -10.43 -10.17
CA GLN A 271 -12.94 -10.74 -8.79
C GLN A 271 -14.11 -10.64 -7.82
N ALA A 272 -15.05 -9.72 -8.03
CA ALA A 272 -16.28 -9.64 -7.23
C ALA A 272 -17.13 -10.89 -7.34
N LEU A 273 -17.37 -11.38 -8.57
CA LEU A 273 -18.14 -12.60 -8.83
C LEU A 273 -17.44 -13.84 -8.23
N LEU A 274 -16.12 -13.95 -8.42
CA LEU A 274 -15.32 -15.05 -7.89
C LEU A 274 -15.26 -15.07 -6.35
N TYR A 275 -15.03 -13.92 -5.71
CA TYR A 275 -14.87 -13.81 -4.26
C TYR A 275 -16.19 -13.99 -3.50
N LEU A 276 -17.31 -13.53 -4.07
CA LEU A 276 -18.64 -13.68 -3.46
C LEU A 276 -19.32 -15.01 -3.83
N GLY A 277 -18.87 -15.68 -4.90
CA GLY A 277 -19.52 -16.87 -5.45
C GLY A 277 -20.89 -16.59 -6.09
N ASP A 278 -21.17 -15.32 -6.40
CA ASP A 278 -22.45 -14.88 -6.96
C ASP A 278 -22.44 -14.94 -8.50
N GLN A 279 -23.60 -15.25 -9.09
CA GLN A 279 -23.83 -15.25 -10.55
C GLN A 279 -22.72 -15.92 -11.37
N VAL A 280 -22.33 -17.14 -10.96
CA VAL A 280 -21.20 -17.91 -11.50
C VAL A 280 -21.14 -17.99 -13.03
N SER A 281 -22.28 -18.07 -13.72
CA SER A 281 -22.35 -18.05 -15.19
C SER A 281 -21.88 -16.75 -15.84
N ARG A 282 -22.02 -15.61 -15.15
CA ARG A 282 -21.45 -14.32 -15.60
C ARG A 282 -19.93 -14.27 -15.43
N ALA A 283 -19.39 -14.98 -14.44
CA ALA A 283 -17.96 -14.92 -14.13
C ALA A 283 -17.10 -15.42 -15.31
N GLU A 284 -17.53 -16.48 -16.00
CA GLU A 284 -16.83 -16.99 -17.19
C GLU A 284 -16.89 -16.00 -18.36
N THR A 285 -18.05 -15.40 -18.65
CA THR A 285 -18.16 -14.38 -19.70
C THR A 285 -17.33 -13.14 -19.38
N THR A 286 -17.38 -12.63 -18.14
CA THR A 286 -16.56 -11.48 -17.70
C THR A 286 -15.07 -11.80 -17.76
N MET A 287 -14.66 -13.02 -17.39
CA MET A 287 -13.28 -13.51 -17.52
C MET A 287 -12.80 -13.45 -18.98
N MET A 288 -13.58 -14.01 -19.91
CA MET A 288 -13.22 -14.00 -21.33
C MET A 288 -13.16 -12.58 -21.90
N SER A 289 -14.08 -11.69 -21.50
CA SER A 289 -14.04 -10.27 -21.89
C SER A 289 -12.80 -9.55 -21.37
N PHE A 290 -12.41 -9.77 -20.11
CA PHE A 290 -11.18 -9.21 -19.55
C PHE A 290 -9.92 -9.73 -20.26
N LEU A 291 -9.81 -11.05 -20.44
CA LEU A 291 -8.63 -11.66 -21.07
C LEU A 291 -8.45 -11.18 -22.52
N ALA A 292 -9.54 -10.88 -23.23
CA ALA A 292 -9.50 -10.29 -24.57
C ALA A 292 -8.95 -8.85 -24.60
N THR A 293 -9.07 -8.07 -23.53
CA THR A 293 -8.51 -6.70 -23.44
C THR A 293 -7.08 -6.66 -22.88
N LEU A 294 -6.71 -7.65 -22.05
CA LEU A 294 -5.46 -7.66 -21.28
C LEU A 294 -4.19 -7.39 -22.11
N LYS A 295 -3.96 -8.12 -23.21
CA LYS A 295 -2.73 -7.92 -24.01
C LYS A 295 -2.64 -6.49 -24.55
N ARG A 296 -3.75 -5.94 -25.04
CA ARG A 296 -3.80 -4.55 -25.53
C ARG A 296 -3.50 -3.56 -24.40
N ALA A 297 -4.13 -3.73 -23.24
CA ALA A 297 -3.94 -2.85 -22.09
C ALA A 297 -2.48 -2.82 -21.58
N ILE A 298 -1.76 -3.95 -21.66
CA ILE A 298 -0.32 -4.02 -21.40
C ILE A 298 0.46 -3.25 -22.49
N SER A 299 0.20 -3.53 -23.77
CA SER A 299 0.90 -2.86 -24.88
C SER A 299 0.66 -1.35 -24.98
N THR A 300 -0.50 -0.84 -24.53
CA THR A 300 -0.81 0.60 -24.48
C THR A 300 -0.40 1.28 -23.18
N GLY A 301 0.14 0.55 -22.19
CA GLY A 301 0.52 1.09 -20.89
C GLY A 301 -0.65 1.43 -19.96
N GLU A 302 -1.88 0.97 -20.26
CA GLU A 302 -3.03 1.06 -19.34
C GLU A 302 -2.78 0.22 -18.08
N LEU A 303 -2.10 -0.93 -18.24
CA LEU A 303 -1.67 -1.80 -17.14
C LEU A 303 -0.14 -1.88 -17.11
N ASN A 304 0.45 -1.40 -16.01
CA ASN A 304 1.88 -1.52 -15.72
C ASN A 304 2.20 -2.74 -14.82
N ALA A 305 3.48 -3.00 -14.55
CA ALA A 305 3.94 -4.15 -13.78
C ALA A 305 3.25 -4.30 -12.41
N ARG A 306 3.09 -3.19 -11.66
CA ARG A 306 2.41 -3.19 -10.35
C ARG A 306 0.96 -3.64 -10.46
N HIS A 307 0.22 -3.20 -11.49
CA HIS A 307 -1.15 -3.65 -11.72
C HIS A 307 -1.22 -5.17 -11.95
N LEU A 308 -0.31 -5.73 -12.73
CA LEU A 308 -0.29 -7.17 -13.01
C LEU A 308 0.03 -8.01 -11.76
N VAL A 309 0.97 -7.56 -10.93
CA VAL A 309 1.25 -8.18 -9.62
C VAL A 309 0.05 -8.06 -8.68
N TYR A 310 -0.61 -6.90 -8.62
CA TYR A 310 -1.80 -6.69 -7.81
C TYR A 310 -2.97 -7.58 -8.25
N MET A 311 -3.19 -7.75 -9.55
CA MET A 311 -4.19 -8.67 -10.10
C MET A 311 -3.95 -10.12 -9.65
N LEU A 312 -2.70 -10.58 -9.62
CA LEU A 312 -2.34 -11.91 -9.10
C LEU A 312 -2.62 -12.03 -7.61
N VAL A 313 -2.19 -11.05 -6.80
CA VAL A 313 -2.41 -11.05 -5.34
C VAL A 313 -3.90 -11.08 -4.99
N ILE A 314 -4.73 -10.27 -5.67
CA ILE A 314 -6.19 -10.28 -5.50
C ILE A 314 -6.76 -11.67 -5.85
N THR A 315 -6.31 -12.25 -6.97
CA THR A 315 -6.76 -13.59 -7.42
C THR A 315 -6.35 -14.69 -6.44
N PHE A 316 -5.11 -14.66 -5.92
CA PHE A 316 -4.64 -15.61 -4.91
C PHE A 316 -5.39 -15.44 -3.58
N GLY A 317 -5.78 -14.22 -3.21
CA GLY A 317 -6.67 -13.97 -2.06
C GLY A 317 -8.04 -14.62 -2.23
N SER A 318 -8.66 -14.45 -3.39
CA SER A 318 -9.92 -15.12 -3.76
C SER A 318 -9.78 -16.65 -3.72
N PHE A 319 -8.71 -17.21 -4.29
CA PHE A 319 -8.42 -18.65 -4.27
C PHE A 319 -8.26 -19.19 -2.85
N TRP A 320 -7.45 -18.51 -2.02
CA TRP A 320 -7.16 -18.89 -0.64
C TRP A 320 -8.38 -18.84 0.27
N LYS A 321 -9.28 -17.86 0.08
CA LYS A 321 -10.58 -17.81 0.77
C LYS A 321 -11.38 -19.07 0.46
N ILE A 322 -11.56 -19.39 -0.83
CA ILE A 322 -12.33 -20.56 -1.28
C ILE A 322 -11.69 -21.85 -0.76
N ASP A 323 -10.36 -21.96 -0.79
CA ASP A 323 -9.65 -23.14 -0.28
C ASP A 323 -9.86 -23.35 1.22
N LYS A 324 -9.68 -22.29 2.03
CA LYS A 324 -10.01 -22.33 3.46
C LYS A 324 -11.48 -22.66 3.72
N THR A 325 -12.42 -22.15 2.92
CA THR A 325 -13.84 -22.46 3.06
C THR A 325 -14.12 -23.95 2.80
N CYS A 326 -13.54 -24.54 1.76
CA CYS A 326 -13.64 -25.99 1.51
C CYS A 326 -13.08 -26.83 2.68
N ASN A 327 -11.93 -26.44 3.22
CA ASN A 327 -11.24 -27.21 4.26
C ASN A 327 -11.96 -27.17 5.62
N VAL A 328 -12.76 -26.13 5.89
CA VAL A 328 -13.55 -26.01 7.14
C VAL A 328 -14.94 -26.65 7.02
N ASN A 329 -15.57 -26.63 5.84
CA ASN A 329 -16.97 -27.02 5.65
C ASN A 329 -17.18 -28.48 5.16
N VAL A 330 -16.33 -29.42 5.58
CA VAL A 330 -16.36 -30.87 5.23
C VAL A 330 -17.66 -31.60 5.69
N LYS A 331 -18.68 -30.88 6.17
CA LYS A 331 -19.98 -31.41 6.64
C LYS A 331 -21.22 -30.67 6.11
N SER A 332 -21.09 -29.78 5.12
CA SER A 332 -22.24 -29.03 4.56
C SER A 332 -22.54 -29.36 3.10
N ILE A 333 -23.78 -29.80 2.85
CA ILE A 333 -24.57 -29.78 1.59
C ILE A 333 -23.74 -29.77 0.29
N ASP A 334 -23.75 -30.90 -0.42
CA ASP A 334 -23.02 -31.17 -1.67
C ASP A 334 -23.00 -29.99 -2.68
N HIS A 335 -24.14 -29.33 -2.87
CA HIS A 335 -24.28 -28.15 -3.75
C HIS A 335 -23.28 -27.01 -3.44
N LEU A 336 -22.97 -26.73 -2.17
CA LEU A 336 -21.97 -25.71 -1.82
C LEU A 336 -20.55 -26.17 -2.19
N GLN A 337 -20.26 -27.46 -2.02
CA GLN A 337 -18.95 -28.02 -2.38
C GLN A 337 -18.76 -28.03 -3.91
N ASP A 338 -19.81 -28.33 -4.68
CA ASP A 338 -19.80 -28.24 -6.14
C ASP A 338 -19.56 -26.80 -6.62
N GLN A 339 -20.26 -25.81 -6.04
CA GLN A 339 -20.06 -24.39 -6.37
C GLN A 339 -18.63 -23.91 -6.05
N LEU A 340 -18.09 -24.23 -4.87
CA LEU A 340 -16.72 -23.86 -4.50
C LEU A 340 -15.70 -24.56 -5.42
N SER A 341 -15.93 -25.82 -5.78
CA SER A 341 -15.07 -26.58 -6.70
C SER A 341 -15.08 -25.98 -8.12
N PHE A 342 -16.24 -25.54 -8.61
CA PHE A 342 -16.36 -24.82 -9.87
C PHE A 342 -15.60 -23.49 -9.82
N LEU A 343 -15.75 -22.70 -8.76
CA LEU A 343 -15.04 -21.42 -8.59
C LEU A 343 -13.51 -21.62 -8.54
N LYS A 344 -13.00 -22.65 -7.85
CA LYS A 344 -11.57 -23.01 -7.90
C LYS A 344 -11.12 -23.32 -9.33
N LYS A 345 -11.90 -24.11 -10.08
CA LYS A 345 -11.58 -24.44 -11.49
C LYS A 345 -11.54 -23.18 -12.36
N LEU A 346 -12.50 -22.26 -12.20
CA LEU A 346 -12.56 -21.01 -12.97
C LEU A 346 -11.37 -20.08 -12.63
N ILE A 347 -10.96 -19.99 -11.37
CA ILE A 347 -9.74 -19.26 -10.97
C ILE A 347 -8.48 -19.87 -11.59
N ILE A 348 -8.36 -21.21 -11.59
CA ILE A 348 -7.23 -21.88 -12.24
C ILE A 348 -7.22 -21.61 -13.75
N GLN A 349 -8.38 -21.69 -14.42
CA GLN A 349 -8.52 -21.36 -15.85
C GLN A 349 -8.17 -19.89 -16.16
N PHE A 350 -8.55 -18.96 -15.27
CA PHE A 350 -8.13 -17.56 -15.35
C PHE A 350 -6.60 -17.44 -15.25
N LEU A 351 -5.98 -18.00 -14.20
CA LEU A 351 -4.53 -17.94 -13.99
C LEU A 351 -3.74 -18.60 -15.13
N GLN A 352 -4.20 -19.73 -15.66
CA GLN A 352 -3.62 -20.41 -16.83
C GLN A 352 -3.68 -19.51 -18.07
N SER A 353 -4.82 -18.87 -18.33
CA SER A 353 -5.01 -17.97 -19.47
C SER A 353 -4.21 -16.67 -19.32
N PHE A 354 -4.14 -16.13 -18.11
CA PHE A 354 -3.35 -14.95 -17.74
C PHE A 354 -1.86 -15.20 -18.00
N LEU A 355 -1.31 -16.34 -17.53
CA LEU A 355 0.07 -16.74 -17.78
C LEU A 355 0.37 -16.85 -19.29
N VAL A 356 -0.51 -17.49 -20.07
CA VAL A 356 -0.35 -17.59 -21.52
C VAL A 356 -0.31 -16.21 -22.17
N ILE A 357 -1.17 -15.27 -21.77
CA ILE A 357 -1.17 -13.90 -22.32
C ILE A 357 0.12 -13.15 -21.95
N LEU A 358 0.59 -13.22 -20.71
CA LEU A 358 1.85 -12.59 -20.28
C LEU A 358 3.05 -13.12 -21.08
N LEU A 359 3.18 -14.45 -21.20
CA LEU A 359 4.24 -15.09 -22.00
C LEU A 359 4.14 -14.79 -23.50
N SER A 360 2.95 -14.42 -23.98
CA SER A 360 2.66 -14.09 -25.39
C SER A 360 2.80 -12.59 -25.70
N CYS A 361 3.25 -11.77 -24.75
CA CYS A 361 3.58 -10.36 -24.98
C CYS A 361 4.85 -10.23 -25.86
N GLU A 362 5.10 -9.03 -26.40
CA GLU A 362 6.28 -8.77 -27.22
C GLU A 362 7.47 -8.39 -26.34
N GLU A 363 8.69 -8.50 -26.88
CA GLU A 363 9.92 -8.28 -26.10
C GLU A 363 9.98 -6.88 -25.46
N ALA A 364 9.38 -5.88 -26.11
CA ALA A 364 9.25 -4.52 -25.60
C ALA A 364 8.42 -4.39 -24.31
N GLN A 365 7.56 -5.38 -23.99
CA GLN A 365 6.78 -5.40 -22.75
C GLN A 365 7.31 -6.41 -21.72
N PHE A 366 8.46 -7.05 -21.96
CA PHE A 366 9.00 -8.06 -21.03
C PHE A 366 9.29 -7.50 -19.64
N SER A 367 9.82 -6.27 -19.53
CA SER A 367 10.00 -5.57 -18.24
C SER A 367 8.69 -5.29 -17.51
N VAL A 368 7.56 -5.17 -18.23
CA VAL A 368 6.24 -4.94 -17.63
C VAL A 368 5.65 -6.25 -17.08
N VAL A 369 5.86 -7.38 -17.77
CA VAL A 369 5.24 -8.65 -17.38
C VAL A 369 6.12 -9.55 -16.51
N ALA A 370 7.44 -9.34 -16.46
CA ALA A 370 8.38 -10.27 -15.84
C ALA A 370 8.08 -10.59 -14.37
N ASP A 371 7.80 -9.58 -13.53
CA ASP A 371 7.46 -9.78 -12.12
C ASP A 371 6.18 -10.60 -11.93
N ALA A 372 5.15 -10.33 -12.74
CA ALA A 372 3.89 -11.05 -12.68
C ALA A 372 4.03 -12.50 -13.18
N VAL A 373 4.80 -12.73 -14.25
CA VAL A 373 5.17 -14.08 -14.68
C VAL A 373 5.92 -14.79 -13.54
N TYR A 374 6.96 -14.16 -12.99
CA TYR A 374 7.80 -14.70 -11.93
C TYR A 374 7.03 -15.12 -10.68
N ILE A 375 6.15 -14.25 -10.15
CA ILE A 375 5.33 -14.56 -8.98
C ILE A 375 4.38 -15.73 -9.27
N LEU A 376 3.73 -15.74 -10.43
CA LEU A 376 2.81 -16.82 -10.79
C LEU A 376 3.54 -18.16 -10.98
N VAL A 377 4.67 -18.18 -11.69
CA VAL A 377 5.42 -19.43 -11.93
C VAL A 377 6.12 -19.94 -10.67
N SER A 378 6.55 -19.05 -9.77
CA SER A 378 7.08 -19.44 -8.46
C SER A 378 6.00 -20.09 -7.60
N TRP A 379 4.79 -19.52 -7.55
CA TRP A 379 3.66 -20.15 -6.86
C TRP A 379 3.31 -21.54 -7.44
N ILE A 380 3.31 -21.69 -8.78
CA ILE A 380 3.14 -23.00 -9.43
C ILE A 380 4.24 -23.98 -9.02
N GLN A 381 5.51 -23.56 -9.03
CA GLN A 381 6.65 -24.45 -8.79
C GLN A 381 6.74 -24.93 -7.33
N TYR A 382 6.53 -24.04 -6.37
CA TYR A 382 6.81 -24.31 -4.95
C TYR A 382 5.55 -24.62 -4.13
N GLN A 383 4.35 -24.19 -4.58
CA GLN A 383 3.13 -24.30 -3.78
C GLN A 383 1.95 -24.99 -4.48
N SER A 384 1.86 -24.94 -5.82
CA SER A 384 0.84 -25.67 -6.58
C SER A 384 1.38 -26.42 -7.81
N PRO A 385 2.25 -27.45 -7.66
CA PRO A 385 2.83 -28.18 -8.80
C PRO A 385 1.81 -28.88 -9.70
N ASP A 386 0.63 -29.21 -9.15
CA ASP A 386 -0.46 -29.88 -9.88
C ASP A 386 -1.26 -28.93 -10.77
N PHE A 387 -1.04 -27.61 -10.67
CA PHE A 387 -1.62 -26.60 -11.55
C PHE A 387 -1.35 -26.88 -13.05
N LEU A 388 -0.22 -27.51 -13.37
CA LEU A 388 0.14 -27.95 -14.72
C LEU A 388 -0.66 -29.17 -15.19
N LEU A 389 -1.17 -30.00 -14.27
CA LEU A 389 -1.98 -31.17 -14.58
C LEU A 389 -3.45 -30.79 -14.83
N VAL A 390 -3.95 -29.79 -14.10
CA VAL A 390 -5.32 -29.27 -14.30
C VAL A 390 -5.50 -28.77 -15.74
N ASN A 391 -6.62 -29.17 -16.37
CA ASN A 391 -6.94 -28.90 -17.78
C ASN A 391 -5.89 -29.41 -18.80
N ASN A 392 -4.98 -30.32 -18.41
CA ASN A 392 -3.84 -30.75 -19.21
C ASN A 392 -2.91 -29.59 -19.65
N PHE A 393 -2.76 -28.56 -18.83
CA PHE A 393 -2.01 -27.34 -19.17
C PHE A 393 -0.52 -27.55 -19.47
N HIS A 394 0.08 -28.63 -18.97
CA HIS A 394 1.40 -29.13 -19.38
C HIS A 394 1.48 -29.53 -20.87
N LYS A 395 0.36 -29.71 -21.56
CA LYS A 395 0.27 -30.00 -23.01
C LYS A 395 -0.37 -28.87 -23.83
N ASP A 396 -0.71 -27.72 -23.21
CA ASP A 396 -1.28 -26.59 -23.98
C ASP A 396 -0.21 -26.00 -24.92
N GLN A 397 -0.51 -26.02 -26.21
CA GLN A 397 0.38 -25.55 -27.27
C GLN A 397 0.83 -24.09 -27.09
N ARG A 398 -0.07 -23.20 -26.63
CA ARG A 398 0.20 -21.76 -26.49
C ARG A 398 1.08 -21.50 -25.27
N HIS A 399 0.85 -22.23 -24.18
CA HIS A 399 1.71 -22.19 -23.00
C HIS A 399 3.15 -22.61 -23.36
N LEU A 400 3.33 -23.79 -23.98
CA LEU A 400 4.67 -24.30 -24.27
C LEU A 400 5.42 -23.47 -25.33
N SER A 401 4.75 -23.01 -26.39
CA SER A 401 5.40 -22.20 -27.43
C SER A 401 5.74 -20.80 -26.94
N SER A 402 4.82 -20.11 -26.25
CA SER A 402 5.07 -18.78 -25.69
C SER A 402 6.12 -18.81 -24.60
N MET A 403 6.14 -19.85 -23.75
CA MET A 403 7.20 -20.01 -22.74
C MET A 403 8.58 -20.22 -23.38
N ALA A 404 8.70 -21.07 -24.41
CA ALA A 404 9.97 -21.25 -25.11
C ALA A 404 10.47 -19.92 -25.70
N LYS A 405 9.59 -19.18 -26.40
CA LYS A 405 9.91 -17.88 -26.97
C LYS A 405 10.35 -16.88 -25.89
N PHE A 406 9.56 -16.73 -24.83
CA PHE A 406 9.83 -15.82 -23.72
C PHE A 406 11.19 -16.09 -23.05
N LEU A 407 11.47 -17.34 -22.68
CA LEU A 407 12.74 -17.73 -22.06
C LEU A 407 13.93 -17.62 -23.01
N ASN A 408 13.78 -17.95 -24.29
CA ASN A 408 14.86 -17.80 -25.27
C ASN A 408 15.18 -16.31 -25.54
N SER A 409 14.16 -15.46 -25.68
CA SER A 409 14.35 -14.01 -25.88
C SER A 409 14.92 -13.32 -24.64
N LEU A 410 14.45 -13.64 -23.43
CA LEU A 410 15.03 -13.10 -22.19
C LEU A 410 16.52 -13.43 -22.05
N GLN A 411 16.92 -14.68 -22.31
CA GLN A 411 18.33 -15.09 -22.22
C GLN A 411 19.21 -14.34 -23.23
N ARG A 412 18.74 -14.09 -24.46
CA ARG A 412 19.44 -13.26 -25.44
C ARG A 412 19.60 -11.82 -24.95
N ASN A 413 18.50 -11.19 -24.55
CA ASN A 413 18.45 -9.76 -24.26
C ASN A 413 19.25 -9.38 -23.01
N LYS A 414 19.50 -10.33 -22.11
CA LYS A 414 20.31 -10.15 -20.88
C LYS A 414 21.69 -10.81 -20.95
N GLN A 415 22.10 -11.37 -22.09
CA GLN A 415 23.36 -12.12 -22.26
C GLN A 415 23.56 -13.16 -21.15
N PHE A 416 22.57 -14.04 -20.97
CA PHE A 416 22.58 -15.01 -19.88
C PHE A 416 23.27 -16.31 -20.30
N HIS A 417 24.10 -16.86 -19.41
CA HIS A 417 24.91 -18.04 -19.69
C HIS A 417 24.74 -19.11 -18.61
N VAL A 418 24.88 -20.37 -18.99
CA VAL A 418 24.70 -21.52 -18.08
C VAL A 418 25.63 -21.43 -16.86
N ASP A 419 26.87 -20.97 -17.04
CA ASP A 419 27.86 -20.78 -15.97
C ASP A 419 27.46 -19.69 -14.94
N MET A 420 26.49 -18.84 -15.27
CA MET A 420 25.96 -17.82 -14.37
C MET A 420 24.94 -18.40 -13.37
N LEU A 421 24.37 -19.58 -13.66
CA LEU A 421 23.44 -20.28 -12.77
C LEU A 421 24.08 -20.68 -11.43
N SER A 422 25.38 -20.98 -11.41
CA SER A 422 26.09 -21.41 -10.19
C SER A 422 26.48 -20.25 -9.28
N ASN A 423 26.52 -19.02 -9.78
CA ASN A 423 27.18 -17.89 -9.09
C ASN A 423 26.19 -16.90 -8.45
N ALA A 424 24.90 -16.96 -8.81
CA ALA A 424 23.86 -16.10 -8.25
C ALA A 424 23.21 -16.71 -7.00
N VAL A 425 23.18 -15.94 -5.90
CA VAL A 425 22.61 -16.31 -4.60
C VAL A 425 21.10 -16.52 -4.74
N ASP A 426 20.67 -17.79 -4.81
CA ASP A 426 19.25 -18.15 -4.99
C ASP A 426 18.38 -17.84 -3.76
N GLU A 427 19.00 -17.64 -2.60
CA GLU A 427 18.35 -17.64 -1.29
C GLU A 427 17.88 -16.25 -0.83
N GLN A 428 18.21 -15.17 -1.56
CA GLN A 428 17.76 -13.79 -1.27
C GLN A 428 16.48 -13.42 -2.04
N PRO A 429 15.45 -12.84 -1.40
CA PRO A 429 14.25 -12.37 -2.10
C PRO A 429 14.55 -11.22 -3.09
N LEU A 430 13.77 -11.15 -4.17
CA LEU A 430 13.74 -9.99 -5.08
C LEU A 430 12.88 -8.86 -4.47
N PRO A 431 12.99 -7.60 -4.93
CA PRO A 431 12.13 -6.49 -4.48
C PRO A 431 10.62 -6.83 -4.51
N VAL A 432 10.17 -7.54 -5.55
CA VAL A 432 8.77 -7.99 -5.63
C VAL A 432 8.42 -9.03 -4.56
N ASP A 433 9.34 -9.94 -4.20
CA ASP A 433 9.13 -10.90 -3.10
C ASP A 433 9.04 -10.16 -1.76
N VAL A 434 9.97 -9.23 -1.48
CA VAL A 434 10.00 -8.39 -0.26
C VAL A 434 8.69 -7.61 -0.12
N SER A 435 8.21 -7.00 -1.21
CA SER A 435 6.94 -6.27 -1.21
C SER A 435 5.73 -7.13 -0.83
N LEU A 436 5.80 -8.45 -1.04
CA LEU A 436 4.72 -9.42 -0.80
C LEU A 436 4.88 -10.24 0.48
N LEU A 437 5.92 -10.02 1.29
CA LEU A 437 6.12 -10.72 2.56
C LEU A 437 4.87 -10.69 3.46
N GLY A 438 4.67 -11.80 4.19
CA GLY A 438 3.50 -12.04 5.05
C GLY A 438 2.18 -12.29 4.33
N PHE A 439 2.16 -12.29 2.99
CA PHE A 439 0.98 -12.69 2.23
C PHE A 439 0.84 -14.22 2.22
N LEU A 440 -0.02 -14.75 3.10
CA LEU A 440 -0.19 -16.19 3.35
C LEU A 440 -0.47 -17.05 2.10
N PRO A 441 -1.15 -16.57 1.03
CA PRO A 441 -1.31 -17.34 -0.20
C PRO A 441 -0.01 -17.62 -0.97
N LEU A 442 1.11 -16.99 -0.62
CA LEU A 442 2.45 -17.22 -1.18
C LEU A 442 3.46 -17.78 -0.17
N ASP A 443 3.04 -18.17 1.04
CA ASP A 443 3.92 -18.58 2.15
C ASP A 443 4.87 -19.74 1.76
N GLY A 444 4.37 -20.72 0.98
CA GLY A 444 5.19 -21.82 0.45
C GLY A 444 6.22 -21.38 -0.60
N THR A 445 6.05 -20.20 -1.22
CA THR A 445 7.04 -19.60 -2.13
C THR A 445 8.12 -18.83 -1.37
N PHE A 446 7.79 -18.26 -0.21
CA PHE A 446 8.72 -17.51 0.64
C PHE A 446 9.59 -18.41 1.51
N SER A 447 9.12 -19.60 1.88
CA SER A 447 9.84 -20.56 2.73
C SER A 447 11.18 -21.07 2.17
N ARG A 448 11.51 -20.77 0.91
CA ARG A 448 12.81 -21.08 0.28
C ARG A 448 13.90 -20.03 0.55
N PHE A 449 13.56 -18.86 1.06
CA PHE A 449 14.52 -17.77 1.29
C PHE A 449 15.19 -17.90 2.65
N ALA A 450 16.50 -17.67 2.70
CA ALA A 450 17.28 -17.74 3.93
C ALA A 450 17.24 -16.42 4.73
N SER A 451 16.96 -15.30 4.06
CA SER A 451 16.77 -13.97 4.65
C SER A 451 15.49 -13.32 4.11
N THR A 452 14.97 -12.33 4.84
CA THR A 452 13.90 -11.43 4.38
C THR A 452 14.44 -10.16 3.69
N GLU A 453 15.76 -9.96 3.68
CA GLU A 453 16.43 -8.80 3.09
C GLU A 453 16.52 -8.91 1.57
N GLU A 454 16.30 -7.79 0.87
CA GLU A 454 16.37 -7.74 -0.59
C GLU A 454 17.76 -8.04 -1.14
N ALA A 455 17.83 -8.68 -2.30
CA ALA A 455 19.08 -8.83 -3.05
C ALA A 455 19.61 -7.46 -3.54
N GLU A 456 20.62 -6.92 -2.84
CA GLU A 456 21.26 -5.62 -3.14
C GLU A 456 21.78 -5.46 -4.58
N THR A 457 22.14 -6.58 -5.23
CA THR A 457 22.75 -6.60 -6.56
C THR A 457 22.22 -7.76 -7.40
N TYR A 458 22.36 -7.64 -8.73
CA TYR A 458 22.03 -8.70 -9.70
C TYR A 458 20.57 -9.18 -9.72
N THR A 459 19.62 -8.37 -9.27
CA THR A 459 18.17 -8.67 -9.27
C THR A 459 17.65 -9.19 -10.61
N ASP A 460 18.01 -8.54 -11.73
CA ASP A 460 17.72 -8.98 -13.10
C ASP A 460 18.22 -10.41 -13.40
N LEU A 461 19.41 -10.78 -12.90
CA LEU A 461 20.02 -12.09 -13.14
C LEU A 461 19.40 -13.17 -12.26
N ILE A 462 19.07 -12.84 -11.00
CA ILE A 462 18.34 -13.73 -10.07
C ILE A 462 16.94 -14.02 -10.63
N LEU A 463 16.23 -12.99 -11.09
CA LEU A 463 14.93 -13.10 -11.77
C LEU A 463 15.01 -14.02 -12.99
N LEU A 464 15.99 -13.78 -13.88
CA LEU A 464 16.17 -14.59 -15.09
C LEU A 464 16.54 -16.04 -14.77
N LYS A 465 17.45 -16.27 -13.81
CA LYS A 465 17.81 -17.60 -13.31
C LYS A 465 16.56 -18.35 -12.82
N ARG A 466 15.72 -17.72 -12.00
CA ARG A 466 14.48 -18.33 -11.48
C ARG A 466 13.47 -18.66 -12.58
N LEU A 467 13.32 -17.78 -13.60
CA LEU A 467 12.47 -18.04 -14.77
C LEU A 467 13.01 -19.21 -15.62
N VAL A 468 14.34 -19.33 -15.79
CA VAL A 468 14.98 -20.46 -16.48
C VAL A 468 14.82 -21.77 -15.71
N GLU A 469 14.95 -21.75 -14.37
CA GLU A 469 14.70 -22.92 -13.51
C GLU A 469 13.23 -23.38 -13.57
N TYR A 470 12.27 -22.45 -13.66
CA TYR A 470 10.88 -22.80 -13.94
C TYR A 470 10.73 -23.50 -15.30
N GLY A 471 11.41 -23.03 -16.35
CA GLY A 471 11.45 -23.72 -17.64
C GLY A 471 11.94 -25.17 -17.52
N LYS A 472 13.02 -25.41 -16.75
CA LYS A 472 13.52 -26.77 -16.45
C LYS A 472 12.54 -27.58 -15.60
N PHE A 473 11.77 -26.95 -14.72
CA PHE A 473 10.69 -27.60 -13.96
C PHE A 473 9.56 -28.05 -14.88
N VAL A 474 9.16 -27.23 -15.85
CA VAL A 474 8.14 -27.64 -16.84
C VAL A 474 8.63 -28.79 -17.72
N VAL A 475 9.88 -28.79 -18.22
CA VAL A 475 10.44 -29.96 -18.95
C VAL A 475 10.27 -31.26 -18.14
N ARG A 476 10.65 -31.24 -16.86
CA ARG A 476 10.50 -32.39 -15.94
C ARG A 476 9.04 -32.80 -15.70
N LYS A 477 8.10 -31.84 -15.71
CA LYS A 477 6.66 -32.10 -15.50
C LYS A 477 5.93 -32.55 -16.77
N VAL A 478 6.39 -32.13 -17.94
CA VAL A 478 5.89 -32.60 -19.25
C VAL A 478 6.32 -34.05 -19.49
N ASN A 479 7.58 -34.38 -19.18
CA ASN A 479 8.15 -35.73 -19.28
C ASN A 479 7.92 -36.39 -20.66
N ASP A 480 7.98 -35.58 -21.71
CA ASP A 480 7.81 -35.97 -23.12
C ASP A 480 8.76 -35.11 -23.97
N GLU A 481 9.87 -35.72 -24.40
CA GLU A 481 10.92 -35.08 -25.19
C GLU A 481 10.44 -34.62 -26.58
N GLN A 482 9.27 -35.06 -27.05
CA GLN A 482 8.68 -34.58 -28.29
C GLN A 482 7.83 -33.32 -28.10
N LEU A 483 7.43 -32.98 -26.87
CA LEU A 483 6.55 -31.84 -26.57
C LEU A 483 7.31 -30.60 -26.10
N PHE A 484 8.23 -30.76 -25.15
CA PHE A 484 8.99 -29.65 -24.58
C PHE A 484 10.36 -30.09 -24.03
N ILE A 485 11.43 -29.51 -24.55
CA ILE A 485 12.82 -29.83 -24.18
C ILE A 485 13.65 -28.58 -23.91
N SER A 486 14.76 -28.77 -23.18
CA SER A 486 15.78 -27.76 -22.96
C SER A 486 17.18 -28.33 -23.26
N ASN A 487 17.86 -27.79 -24.28
CA ASN A 487 19.20 -28.23 -24.69
C ASN A 487 20.22 -27.12 -24.47
N ILE A 488 21.45 -27.47 -24.07
CA ILE A 488 22.55 -26.50 -24.04
C ILE A 488 23.03 -26.26 -25.47
N VAL A 489 23.15 -25.00 -25.86
CA VAL A 489 23.59 -24.57 -27.20
C VAL A 489 24.67 -23.51 -27.06
N GLN A 490 25.71 -23.61 -27.89
CA GLN A 490 26.80 -22.65 -27.95
C GLN A 490 26.43 -21.52 -28.91
N CYS A 491 26.40 -20.29 -28.41
CA CYS A 491 26.14 -19.07 -29.16
C CYS A 491 27.19 -18.03 -28.77
N ASN A 492 27.88 -17.40 -29.73
CA ASN A 492 28.90 -16.38 -29.48
C ASN A 492 29.96 -16.79 -28.42
N ASN A 493 30.46 -18.03 -28.49
CA ASN A 493 31.39 -18.65 -27.53
C ASN A 493 30.85 -18.86 -26.11
N GLN A 494 29.56 -18.71 -25.88
CA GLN A 494 28.91 -18.83 -24.57
C GLN A 494 27.86 -19.95 -24.61
N GLN A 495 27.68 -20.67 -23.49
CA GLN A 495 26.65 -21.70 -23.37
C GLN A 495 25.34 -21.09 -22.89
N MET A 496 24.25 -21.28 -23.66
CA MET A 496 22.90 -20.85 -23.30
C MET A 496 21.94 -22.05 -23.28
N LEU A 497 20.85 -21.98 -22.51
CA LEU A 497 19.85 -23.04 -22.47
C LEU A 497 18.72 -22.74 -23.47
N GLN A 498 18.67 -23.48 -24.57
CA GLN A 498 17.62 -23.32 -25.57
C GLN A 498 16.41 -24.18 -25.22
N PHE A 499 15.26 -23.54 -24.99
CA PHE A 499 13.98 -24.21 -24.90
C PHE A 499 13.38 -24.42 -26.30
N LYS A 500 12.87 -25.61 -26.57
CA LYS A 500 12.11 -25.92 -27.80
C LYS A 500 10.82 -26.63 -27.45
N SER A 501 9.72 -26.19 -28.04
CA SER A 501 8.47 -26.94 -28.10
C SER A 501 8.26 -27.50 -29.50
N LYS A 502 7.48 -28.59 -29.60
CA LYS A 502 6.95 -29.12 -30.87
C LYS A 502 6.33 -28.06 -31.79
N TYR A 503 5.84 -26.97 -31.20
CA TYR A 503 5.05 -25.92 -31.84
C TYR A 503 5.82 -24.61 -32.09
N CYS A 504 7.14 -24.58 -31.88
CA CYS A 504 7.97 -23.38 -32.09
C CYS A 504 8.25 -23.10 -33.58
N SER A 505 8.33 -21.81 -33.95
CA SER A 505 8.82 -21.39 -35.27
C SER A 505 10.36 -21.52 -35.33
N PRO A 506 10.97 -21.71 -36.51
CA PRO A 506 12.42 -21.61 -36.68
C PRO A 506 13.00 -20.26 -36.22
N LEU A 507 12.21 -19.19 -36.27
CA LEU A 507 12.59 -17.83 -35.84
C LEU A 507 12.75 -17.67 -34.31
N ASP A 508 12.13 -18.54 -33.51
CA ASP A 508 12.22 -18.51 -32.04
C ASP A 508 13.45 -19.29 -31.51
N GLN A 509 14.35 -19.70 -32.41
CA GLN A 509 15.53 -20.51 -32.12
C GLN A 509 16.81 -19.69 -32.13
N PHE A 510 17.78 -20.05 -31.28
CA PHE A 510 19.15 -19.56 -31.41
C PHE A 510 19.72 -20.14 -32.71
N LYS A 511 20.03 -19.27 -33.68
CA LYS A 511 20.79 -19.68 -34.87
C LYS A 511 22.17 -20.15 -34.40
N SER A 512 22.61 -21.30 -34.89
CA SER A 512 24.01 -21.67 -34.76
C SER A 512 24.88 -20.70 -35.57
N SER A 513 26.13 -20.51 -35.17
CA SER A 513 27.06 -19.60 -35.86
C SER A 513 27.28 -19.95 -37.35
N LEU A 514 26.89 -21.15 -37.80
CA LEU A 514 26.98 -21.64 -39.17
C LEU A 514 25.77 -21.28 -40.06
N GLU A 515 24.63 -20.88 -39.50
CA GLU A 515 23.38 -20.62 -40.26
C GLU A 515 23.08 -19.13 -40.47
N ALA A 516 23.86 -18.25 -39.85
CA ALA A 516 23.65 -16.80 -39.92
C ALA A 516 24.05 -16.21 -41.30
N GLU A 517 25.08 -16.76 -41.95
CA GLU A 517 25.63 -16.20 -43.19
C GLU A 517 24.76 -16.44 -44.44
N GLN A 518 23.87 -17.43 -44.44
CA GLN A 518 23.04 -17.78 -45.61
C GLN A 518 21.72 -16.99 -45.73
N ASN A 519 21.27 -16.33 -44.67
CA ASN A 519 19.93 -15.72 -44.62
C ASN A 519 19.86 -14.24 -45.05
N PHE A 520 20.98 -13.62 -45.43
CA PHE A 520 21.03 -12.17 -45.72
C PHE A 520 20.64 -11.78 -47.15
N GLU A 521 20.60 -12.72 -48.11
CA GLU A 521 20.29 -12.39 -49.52
C GLU A 521 18.78 -12.38 -49.86
N GLU A 522 17.93 -13.17 -49.18
CA GLU A 522 16.52 -13.35 -49.59
C GLU A 522 15.55 -12.22 -49.19
N ILE A 523 15.88 -11.40 -48.17
CA ILE A 523 14.92 -10.46 -47.55
C ILE A 523 14.71 -9.17 -48.37
N SER A 524 15.49 -8.91 -49.42
CA SER A 524 15.48 -7.64 -50.16
C SER A 524 14.32 -7.43 -51.16
N SER A 525 13.44 -8.41 -51.37
CA SER A 525 12.64 -8.51 -52.61
C SER A 525 11.11 -8.37 -52.48
N ILE A 526 10.53 -8.25 -51.28
CA ILE A 526 9.06 -8.23 -51.09
C ILE A 526 8.63 -7.11 -50.14
N TYR A 527 8.09 -6.01 -50.67
CA TYR A 527 6.90 -5.26 -50.17
C TYR A 527 6.65 -3.96 -50.97
N ILE A 528 5.66 -3.98 -51.87
CA ILE A 528 4.99 -2.77 -52.42
C ILE A 528 3.48 -3.08 -52.55
N SER A 529 2.66 -2.03 -52.46
CA SER A 529 1.23 -1.87 -52.79
C SER A 529 0.17 -2.19 -51.71
N ASP A 530 -0.43 -1.09 -51.20
CA ASP A 530 -1.87 -0.77 -51.16
C ASP A 530 -2.84 -1.69 -50.36
N THR A 531 -3.94 -1.18 -49.77
CA THR A 531 -4.76 -0.03 -50.16
C THR A 531 -5.50 0.59 -48.96
N ALA A 532 -5.88 1.86 -49.06
CA ALA A 532 -6.79 2.53 -48.11
C ALA A 532 -8.28 2.24 -48.39
N GLY A 533 -9.14 2.40 -47.38
CA GLY A 533 -10.61 2.28 -47.52
C GLY A 533 -11.36 2.95 -46.36
N LEU A 534 -12.12 4.01 -46.67
CA LEU A 534 -12.92 4.81 -45.73
C LEU A 534 -14.21 4.10 -45.28
N ILE A 535 -14.82 4.56 -44.19
CA ILE A 535 -16.22 5.06 -44.12
C ILE A 535 -16.48 5.72 -42.74
N ASN A 536 -17.07 6.92 -42.75
CA ASN A 536 -17.60 7.62 -41.57
C ASN A 536 -19.08 7.27 -41.38
N LEU A 537 -19.62 7.40 -40.15
CA LEU A 537 -20.89 8.12 -39.95
C LEU A 537 -21.02 8.67 -38.51
N GLU A 538 -21.76 9.77 -38.39
CA GLU A 538 -21.91 10.61 -37.20
C GLU A 538 -23.28 10.46 -36.51
N ASN A 539 -23.37 10.98 -35.27
CA ASN A 539 -24.54 11.54 -34.55
C ASN A 539 -25.78 10.62 -34.34
N ASP A 540 -26.34 10.50 -33.14
CA ASP A 540 -27.09 11.57 -32.45
C ASP A 540 -27.10 11.45 -30.91
N LEU A 541 -27.31 12.58 -30.23
CA LEU A 541 -27.26 12.74 -28.77
C LEU A 541 -28.36 13.72 -28.31
N HIS A 542 -29.40 13.27 -27.59
CA HIS A 542 -30.28 14.15 -26.80
C HIS A 542 -31.06 13.41 -25.70
N GLY A 543 -31.21 14.04 -24.53
CA GLY A 543 -32.21 13.69 -23.50
C GLY A 543 -31.67 13.36 -22.11
N ILE A 544 -31.53 14.37 -21.23
CA ILE A 544 -31.22 14.22 -19.79
C ILE A 544 -32.25 14.99 -18.95
N SER A 545 -32.78 14.34 -17.91
CA SER A 545 -33.24 14.92 -16.63
C SER A 545 -33.34 13.75 -15.63
N ALA A 546 -32.46 13.60 -14.64
CA ALA A 546 -32.28 14.41 -13.42
C ALA A 546 -33.41 14.24 -12.39
N ASP A 547 -33.23 13.25 -11.48
CA ASP A 547 -33.29 13.47 -10.03
C ASP A 547 -32.92 12.20 -9.23
N LEU A 548 -31.79 12.23 -8.51
CA LEU A 548 -31.63 11.80 -7.11
C LEU A 548 -30.17 11.99 -6.66
N ALA A 549 -29.87 13.14 -6.04
CA ALA A 549 -28.56 13.42 -5.44
C ALA A 549 -28.59 13.15 -3.92
N SER A 550 -27.62 12.37 -3.40
CA SER A 550 -27.19 12.43 -1.99
C SER A 550 -25.90 11.62 -1.72
N LEU A 551 -24.93 11.68 -2.64
CA LEU A 551 -23.52 11.37 -2.38
C LEU A 551 -22.67 12.46 -3.07
N PRO A 552 -21.57 12.93 -2.45
CA PRO A 552 -20.73 13.95 -3.06
C PRO A 552 -20.10 13.43 -4.36
N THR A 553 -20.19 14.25 -5.40
CA THR A 553 -19.63 13.95 -6.72
C THR A 553 -18.10 13.81 -6.65
N PRO A 554 -17.47 12.87 -7.39
CA PRO A 554 -16.03 12.84 -7.50
C PRO A 554 -15.53 14.18 -8.04
N CYS A 555 -14.57 14.81 -7.36
CA CYS A 555 -13.82 15.89 -7.98
C CYS A 555 -13.14 15.35 -9.24
N ALA A 556 -13.13 16.15 -10.31
CA ALA A 556 -12.39 15.81 -11.53
C ALA A 556 -10.94 15.45 -11.17
N PRO A 557 -10.31 14.47 -11.87
CA PRO A 557 -9.00 13.97 -11.50
C PRO A 557 -7.97 15.10 -11.59
N LYS A 558 -7.58 15.64 -10.43
CA LYS A 558 -6.31 16.34 -10.32
C LYS A 558 -5.25 15.29 -10.65
N LYS A 559 -4.51 15.52 -11.74
CA LYS A 559 -3.32 14.72 -12.08
C LYS A 559 -2.29 14.92 -10.97
N PHE A 560 -2.32 14.07 -9.96
CA PHE A 560 -1.18 13.87 -9.08
C PHE A 560 -0.08 13.22 -9.91
N LEU A 561 1.15 13.72 -9.82
CA LEU A 561 2.27 13.07 -10.47
C LEU A 561 2.49 11.72 -9.81
N SER A 562 2.41 10.65 -10.60
CA SER A 562 2.99 9.36 -10.23
C SER A 562 4.47 9.56 -9.96
N PHE A 563 4.93 9.28 -8.74
CA PHE A 563 6.35 9.34 -8.44
C PHE A 563 7.05 8.16 -9.11
N GLU A 564 7.67 8.43 -10.25
CA GLU A 564 8.51 7.49 -10.98
C GLU A 564 9.75 7.17 -10.13
N GLN A 565 10.04 5.88 -9.93
CA GLN A 565 11.35 5.46 -9.46
C GLN A 565 12.34 5.63 -10.62
N SER A 566 12.88 6.84 -10.78
CA SER A 566 13.99 7.11 -11.70
C SER A 566 15.26 7.48 -10.93
N THR A 567 16.26 6.61 -11.04
CA THR A 567 17.64 6.95 -10.70
C THR A 567 18.17 7.94 -11.73
N LEU A 568 18.67 9.10 -11.32
CA LEU A 568 19.66 9.85 -12.12
C LEU A 568 20.38 10.94 -11.32
N ARG A 569 21.71 10.84 -11.27
CA ARG A 569 22.58 11.98 -11.03
C ARG A 569 22.53 12.89 -12.26
N ASN A 570 22.18 14.17 -12.10
CA ASN A 570 23.04 15.28 -12.54
C ASN A 570 22.45 16.65 -12.18
N ARG A 571 23.35 17.62 -12.05
CA ARG A 571 23.02 19.05 -12.00
C ARG A 571 22.45 19.47 -13.36
N ASP A 572 21.45 20.34 -13.40
CA ASP A 572 21.77 21.73 -13.76
C ASP A 572 20.69 22.79 -13.47
N ARG A 573 21.24 23.99 -13.32
CA ARG A 573 20.67 25.32 -13.06
C ARG A 573 19.67 25.78 -14.14
N TRP A 574 18.60 26.51 -13.75
CA TRP A 574 18.02 27.76 -14.35
C TRP A 574 16.61 27.99 -13.76
N ASN A 575 16.32 29.06 -13.00
CA ASN A 575 16.16 30.50 -13.31
C ASN A 575 14.68 30.92 -13.48
N PHE A 576 14.27 31.89 -12.67
CA PHE A 576 12.96 32.54 -12.67
C PHE A 576 12.69 33.34 -13.95
N SER A 577 11.41 33.47 -14.33
CA SER A 577 10.93 34.64 -15.07
C SER A 577 9.57 35.11 -14.56
N ASN A 578 9.45 36.41 -14.27
CA ASN A 578 8.19 37.07 -13.94
C ASN A 578 7.41 37.43 -15.21
N ASN A 579 6.08 37.42 -15.12
CA ASN A 579 5.10 38.41 -15.64
C ASN A 579 3.70 37.75 -15.58
N SER A 580 2.60 38.45 -15.29
CA SER A 580 2.31 39.89 -15.41
C SER A 580 1.35 40.42 -14.32
N LYS A 581 1.55 41.68 -13.91
CA LYS A 581 0.57 42.53 -13.18
C LYS A 581 -0.62 42.82 -14.11
N GLN A 582 -1.87 43.07 -13.71
CA GLN A 582 -2.51 44.18 -12.95
C GLN A 582 -4.02 44.09 -13.34
N GLN A 583 -5.06 44.68 -12.73
CA GLN A 583 -5.30 45.61 -11.60
C GLN A 583 -6.61 45.07 -10.89
N ALA A 584 -7.28 45.64 -9.88
CA ALA A 584 -7.36 47.00 -9.33
C ALA A 584 -7.74 47.02 -7.84
N GLU A 585 -7.28 48.08 -7.15
CA GLU A 585 -7.80 48.61 -5.86
C GLU A 585 -8.96 49.58 -6.21
N GLU A 586 -9.88 50.08 -5.36
CA GLU A 586 -10.01 50.38 -3.92
C GLU A 586 -11.52 50.09 -3.54
N ASP A 587 -12.04 50.07 -2.30
CA ASP A 587 -11.69 50.83 -1.09
C ASP A 587 -12.40 50.29 0.19
N SER A 588 -11.75 50.36 1.36
CA SER A 588 -12.32 50.29 2.74
C SER A 588 -12.98 48.96 3.23
N GLN A 589 -12.93 48.49 4.50
CA GLN A 589 -12.26 48.90 5.75
C GLN A 589 -11.64 47.66 6.47
N ALA A 590 -10.83 47.89 7.51
CA ALA A 590 -9.99 46.85 8.13
C ALA A 590 -10.70 45.92 9.13
N GLU A 591 -10.56 44.61 8.91
CA GLU A 591 -10.47 43.60 9.97
C GLU A 591 -9.20 42.76 9.73
N SER A 592 -8.31 42.68 10.72
CA SER A 592 -7.05 41.94 10.57
C SER A 592 -7.30 40.44 10.70
N CYS A 593 -7.54 39.77 9.57
CA CYS A 593 -7.60 38.32 9.53
C CYS A 593 -6.26 37.71 9.96
N PHE A 594 -6.28 36.73 10.87
CA PHE A 594 -5.07 36.06 11.34
C PHE A 594 -4.50 35.18 10.23
N ASP A 595 -3.38 35.59 9.63
CA ASP A 595 -2.67 34.84 8.60
C ASP A 595 -2.04 33.57 9.21
N PHE A 596 -2.83 32.50 9.21
CA PHE A 596 -2.45 31.18 9.71
C PHE A 596 -1.25 30.61 8.93
N ASP A 597 -1.14 30.88 7.63
CA ASP A 597 0.00 30.44 6.81
C ASP A 597 1.28 31.19 7.18
N ALA A 598 1.21 32.45 7.59
CA ALA A 598 2.35 33.17 8.16
C ALA A 598 2.74 32.65 9.56
N PHE A 599 1.77 32.20 10.37
CA PHE A 599 2.03 31.55 11.65
C PHE A 599 2.70 30.18 11.47
N ILE A 600 2.19 29.33 10.58
CA ILE A 600 2.79 28.02 10.24
C ILE A 600 4.19 28.21 9.62
N ARG A 601 4.39 29.19 8.74
CA ARG A 601 5.73 29.52 8.21
C ARG A 601 6.71 29.97 9.29
N ARG A 602 6.26 30.58 10.40
CA ARG A 602 7.13 30.91 11.55
C ARG A 602 7.52 29.67 12.34
N LEU A 603 6.57 28.76 12.63
CA LEU A 603 6.84 27.47 13.31
C LEU A 603 7.73 26.52 12.50
N GLN A 604 7.61 26.53 11.17
CA GLN A 604 8.50 25.76 10.29
C GLN A 604 9.92 26.33 10.24
N ASN A 605 10.06 27.67 10.27
CA ASN A 605 11.36 28.32 10.28
C ASN A 605 12.07 28.22 11.65
N SER A 606 11.35 28.15 12.78
CA SER A 606 11.96 27.94 14.10
C SER A 606 12.63 26.56 14.21
N SER A 607 12.03 25.51 13.63
CA SER A 607 12.68 24.18 13.54
C SER A 607 14.00 24.20 12.75
N LYS A 608 14.16 25.10 11.78
CA LYS A 608 15.37 25.19 10.97
C LYS A 608 16.56 25.83 11.71
N GLN A 609 16.30 26.75 12.64
CA GLN A 609 17.34 27.42 13.43
C GLN A 609 17.96 26.57 14.55
N VAL A 610 17.37 25.41 14.87
CA VAL A 610 17.91 24.49 15.90
C VAL A 610 19.10 23.66 15.38
N MET A 611 19.27 23.55 14.05
CA MET A 611 20.40 22.80 13.45
C MET A 611 21.74 23.54 13.52
N ASP A 612 21.76 24.87 13.50
CA ASP A 612 23.01 25.65 13.41
C ASP A 612 23.74 25.83 14.77
N PHE A 613 23.12 25.44 15.90
CA PHE A 613 23.66 25.70 17.24
C PHE A 613 24.64 24.63 17.79
N ARG A 614 25.17 23.73 16.94
CA ARG A 614 26.17 22.71 17.33
C ARG A 614 27.61 22.99 16.90
N THR A 615 28.02 24.26 16.70
CA THR A 615 29.46 24.62 16.57
C THR A 615 29.84 25.99 17.16
N SER A 616 29.91 26.13 18.49
CA SER A 616 30.89 26.99 19.18
C SER A 616 30.77 26.93 20.72
N ALA A 617 31.89 27.08 21.42
CA ALA A 617 31.95 27.16 22.88
C ALA A 617 31.74 28.62 23.37
N PRO A 618 31.24 28.84 24.60
CA PRO A 618 30.85 30.17 25.06
C PRO A 618 32.04 31.02 25.51
N THR A 619 31.99 32.34 25.23
CA THR A 619 32.87 33.33 25.85
C THR A 619 32.01 34.42 26.52
N TYR A 620 32.36 34.77 27.76
CA TYR A 620 31.63 35.76 28.57
C TYR A 620 31.80 37.19 28.07
N ALA A 621 30.72 37.99 28.11
CA ALA A 621 30.77 39.45 28.21
C ALA A 621 29.57 39.97 29.03
N LYS A 622 29.79 41.08 29.76
CA LYS A 622 28.79 41.79 30.60
C LYS A 622 28.29 43.06 29.89
N GLN A 623 27.30 43.72 30.52
CA GLN A 623 26.80 45.09 30.27
C GLN A 623 25.86 45.23 29.05
N ASP A 624 24.84 46.11 29.06
CA ASP A 624 24.35 47.01 30.13
C ASP A 624 22.82 47.19 30.04
N GLY A 625 22.20 47.77 31.08
CA GLY A 625 20.74 47.91 31.19
C GLY A 625 20.13 49.15 30.53
N GLY A 626 18.83 49.09 30.22
CA GLY A 626 18.04 50.23 29.75
C GLY A 626 16.52 50.01 29.94
N ARG A 627 15.88 50.82 30.80
CA ARG A 627 14.42 50.86 30.97
C ARG A 627 13.80 51.89 30.01
N ILE A 628 12.83 51.47 29.20
CA ILE A 628 11.84 52.34 28.51
C ILE A 628 10.51 51.54 28.50
N SER A 629 9.73 51.62 29.58
CA SER A 629 8.54 52.49 29.76
C SER A 629 7.24 51.86 29.26
N GLU A 630 6.39 51.46 30.20
CA GLU A 630 5.00 51.07 29.96
C GLU A 630 4.19 52.28 29.48
N SER A 631 3.47 52.14 28.37
CA SER A 631 2.31 53.00 28.07
C SER A 631 1.37 52.35 27.05
N ASN A 632 0.12 52.14 27.45
CA ASN A 632 -1.08 52.01 26.63
C ASN A 632 -1.16 50.82 25.64
N PHE A 633 -1.62 49.67 26.13
CA PHE A 633 -2.28 48.64 25.32
C PHE A 633 -3.60 48.10 25.93
N ASP A 634 -4.21 48.84 26.87
CA ASP A 634 -5.35 48.42 27.69
C ASP A 634 -6.76 48.64 27.08
N SER A 635 -6.87 48.86 25.76
CA SER A 635 -8.16 49.28 25.16
C SER A 635 -8.65 48.52 23.91
N ILE A 636 -8.00 47.42 23.49
CA ILE A 636 -8.49 46.59 22.36
C ILE A 636 -8.35 45.09 22.69
N LEU A 637 -9.10 44.60 23.67
CA LEU A 637 -9.30 43.16 23.93
C LEU A 637 -10.55 42.88 24.79
N GLN A 638 -11.70 43.46 24.41
CA GLN A 638 -13.00 43.15 25.01
C GLN A 638 -13.91 42.36 24.06
N SER A 639 -13.45 41.17 23.70
CA SER A 639 -14.29 40.04 23.30
C SER A 639 -13.98 38.90 24.27
N SER A 640 -14.98 38.45 25.03
CA SER A 640 -14.83 37.38 26.02
C SER A 640 -14.52 36.03 25.39
N ASP A 641 -14.85 35.85 24.11
CA ASP A 641 -14.59 34.62 23.36
C ASP A 641 -13.15 34.55 22.81
N SER A 642 -12.53 35.68 22.45
CA SER A 642 -11.11 35.73 22.05
C SER A 642 -10.19 35.35 23.20
N MET A 643 -10.43 35.89 24.40
CA MET A 643 -9.71 35.52 25.64
C MET A 643 -9.87 34.04 26.00
N ARG A 644 -11.05 33.45 25.79
CA ARG A 644 -11.26 32.00 26.00
C ARG A 644 -10.50 31.14 24.99
N THR A 645 -10.43 31.54 23.72
CA THR A 645 -9.67 30.81 22.71
C THR A 645 -8.17 30.88 22.99
N LEU A 646 -7.65 32.06 23.40
CA LEU A 646 -6.27 32.22 23.87
C LEU A 646 -5.97 31.31 25.06
N ASN A 647 -6.81 31.30 26.10
CA ASN A 647 -6.61 30.43 27.26
C ASN A 647 -6.60 28.93 26.91
N LEU A 648 -7.42 28.48 25.94
CA LEU A 648 -7.42 27.09 25.48
C LEU A 648 -6.17 26.76 24.65
N LEU A 649 -5.67 27.71 23.85
CA LEU A 649 -4.42 27.60 23.09
C LEU A 649 -3.20 27.57 24.03
N GLU A 650 -3.17 28.44 25.05
CA GLU A 650 -2.13 28.45 26.09
C GLU A 650 -2.17 27.18 26.94
N GLU A 651 -3.36 26.70 27.34
CA GLU A 651 -3.50 25.43 28.05
C GLU A 651 -2.97 24.26 27.20
N ALA A 652 -3.33 24.18 25.91
CA ALA A 652 -2.80 23.18 24.99
C ALA A 652 -1.28 23.28 24.80
N ALA A 653 -0.75 24.48 24.57
CA ALA A 653 0.69 24.72 24.38
C ALA A 653 1.51 24.43 25.66
N SER A 654 0.92 24.65 26.84
CA SER A 654 1.56 24.38 28.13
C SER A 654 1.90 22.89 28.35
N VAL A 655 1.23 21.99 27.62
CA VAL A 655 1.33 20.53 27.76
C VAL A 655 2.22 19.89 26.67
N LEU A 656 2.68 20.65 25.67
CA LEU A 656 3.57 20.13 24.62
C LEU A 656 4.94 19.65 25.17
N PRO A 657 5.60 18.66 24.52
CA PRO A 657 6.95 18.22 24.87
C PRO A 657 7.95 19.38 24.91
N LYS A 658 8.82 19.40 25.93
CA LYS A 658 9.79 20.50 26.19
C LYS A 658 10.70 20.81 25.00
N THR A 659 10.92 19.86 24.11
CA THR A 659 11.77 19.96 22.91
C THR A 659 11.18 20.80 21.77
N ARG A 660 9.87 21.11 21.78
CA ARG A 660 9.20 21.93 20.75
C ARG A 660 8.18 22.93 21.34
N LYS A 661 8.53 23.59 22.46
CA LYS A 661 7.71 24.65 23.10
C LYS A 661 7.89 26.07 22.52
N LEU A 662 8.52 26.21 21.35
CA LEU A 662 8.91 27.49 20.71
C LEU A 662 8.23 27.69 19.35
#